data_AF-A0A1H3M9D0-F1
#
_entry.id   AF-A0A1H3M9D0-F1
#
_cell.length_a   1.000
_cell.length_b   1.000
_cell.length_c   1.000
_cell.angle_alpha   90.00
_cell.angle_beta   90.00
_cell.angle_gamma   90.00
#
_symmetry.space_group_name_H-M   'P 1'
#
loop_
_entity.id
_entity.type
_entity.pdbx_description
1 polymer ?
#
loop_
_entity_poly.entity_id
_entity_poly.type
_entity_poly.pdbx_seq_one_letter_code
_entity_poly.pdbx_strand_id
1 'polypeptide(L)'
;MNTVPQIEYDDEKDINILKGQLLEIKKKLLAYDDVEEILYDAIEEQNWFTFKNKPFVVFDRRTGFLFPNFNHVKHVAYREWNELKKSYGPNDIEKGRWEILSEIFYYNEKTDRTKGSYFFKQGEHNLKFDYPKKFRGSKATGIFISKHIDKLGQLKKINYITGFSTNDSFSWYVTGNYQNYLNHSVFPVLRVLNNPKLLPDHPSMIGREKSKIILNFFIDKGWMPIFEPFLDQFHNESNDDYQNRFNIAKKQCDEYNSIFEIYYEKRQLEKKLLDLGLTYDDLSNAAVSNVGKVSYDFLVEIQNYNIDEINKSVWQYSLSAQKWLNSLLGKIDEWENDNLDLVKTALELKQELDKKLPVSINVTTEEKQLLESQLQQIKKRLDLGLTLLRSNLINLLSESQQISSNLEQTNTLFGLAQLEQQARPSFELLAEHTATLCTKTLKEMEWLDQSLDFVRTVVSVLRKSAEDYLILVDKYQQDLIQIGLDNSIESEEIAKWFAEWRSERLSLLKQFQPLLDAGLNKLIDEQTVLDILPCIEQYQNELDQFYLQKRLGIHTTYAFQPNGHRQEKLEKEQELTKLVHQFMQQLEKVIFNTKTTAQKIWLIRFSEVWQQGMVNEITNFLAKEQLIERDDVVLIMSEELRKVQQQNLASCLQDAQSYSEALAQREKDVNTLIFKMRKALMK
;
A
#
# COMPACT_ATOMS: atom_id res chain seq x y z
N MET A 1 -23.24 -25.18 12.58
CA MET A 1 -24.00 -24.04 12.02
C MET A 1 -23.69 -22.84 12.90
N ASN A 2 -22.73 -22.01 12.49
CA ASN A 2 -22.42 -20.76 13.20
C ASN A 2 -23.41 -19.72 12.69
N THR A 3 -24.27 -19.24 13.60
CA THR A 3 -25.19 -18.13 13.35
C THR A 3 -24.38 -16.85 13.19
N VAL A 4 -24.36 -16.31 11.97
CA VAL A 4 -23.94 -14.93 11.69
C VAL A 4 -24.95 -14.01 12.38
N PRO A 5 -24.54 -12.96 13.13
CA PRO A 5 -25.48 -12.04 13.73
C PRO A 5 -26.28 -11.33 12.62
N GLN A 6 -27.61 -11.41 12.67
CA GLN A 6 -28.46 -10.55 11.85
C GLN A 6 -28.39 -9.15 12.43
N ILE A 7 -27.87 -8.19 11.64
CA ILE A 7 -27.90 -6.76 11.97
C ILE A 7 -29.37 -6.31 11.85
N GLU A 8 -29.91 -5.66 12.88
CA GLU A 8 -31.28 -5.12 12.85
C GLU A 8 -31.35 -3.91 11.91
N TYR A 9 -32.52 -3.64 11.29
CA TYR A 9 -32.70 -2.58 10.29
C TYR A 9 -32.33 -1.18 10.81
N ASP A 10 -32.50 -0.92 12.10
CA ASP A 10 -32.10 0.36 12.73
C ASP A 10 -30.57 0.49 12.87
N ASP A 11 -29.85 -0.61 13.12
CA ASP A 11 -28.39 -0.64 13.18
C ASP A 11 -27.78 -0.39 11.79
N GLU A 12 -28.41 -0.89 10.72
CA GLU A 12 -27.95 -0.68 9.34
C GLU A 12 -28.05 0.80 8.91
N LYS A 13 -29.12 1.48 9.32
CA LYS A 13 -29.31 2.91 9.10
C LYS A 13 -28.25 3.73 9.86
N ASP A 14 -28.01 3.40 11.13
CA ASP A 14 -27.01 4.09 11.95
C ASP A 14 -25.58 3.84 11.45
N ILE A 15 -25.27 2.62 11.00
CA ILE A 15 -24.01 2.28 10.33
C ILE A 15 -23.80 3.16 9.09
N ASN A 16 -24.83 3.32 8.24
CA ASN A 16 -24.72 4.10 7.02
C ASN A 16 -24.52 5.60 7.29
N ILE A 17 -25.19 6.16 8.31
CA ILE A 17 -24.97 7.54 8.75
C ILE A 17 -23.52 7.73 9.23
N LEU A 18 -23.02 6.82 10.08
CA LEU A 18 -21.67 6.88 10.61
C LEU A 18 -20.60 6.69 9.52
N LYS A 19 -20.85 5.85 8.51
CA LYS A 19 -19.99 5.71 7.31
C LYS A 19 -19.93 7.00 6.50
N GLY A 20 -21.07 7.67 6.30
CA GLY A 20 -21.13 8.98 5.64
C GLY A 20 -20.30 10.04 6.36
N GLN A 21 -20.44 10.13 7.69
CA GLN A 21 -19.63 11.03 8.52
C GLN A 21 -18.14 10.70 8.43
N LEU A 22 -17.77 9.41 8.47
CA LEU A 22 -16.38 8.98 8.35
C LEU A 22 -15.78 9.39 6.99
N LEU A 23 -16.56 9.32 5.92
CA LEU A 23 -16.12 9.74 4.58
C LEU A 23 -15.86 11.24 4.52
N GLU A 24 -16.75 12.07 5.08
CA GLU A 24 -16.55 13.54 5.12
C GLU A 24 -15.29 13.92 5.90
N ILE A 25 -15.04 13.26 7.02
CA ILE A 25 -13.83 13.51 7.82
C ILE A 25 -12.58 13.07 7.06
N LYS A 26 -12.61 11.90 6.40
CA LYS A 26 -11.51 11.46 5.54
C LYS A 26 -11.23 12.49 4.43
N LYS A 27 -12.25 13.09 3.82
CA LYS A 27 -12.09 14.16 2.82
C LYS A 27 -11.39 15.40 3.39
N LYS A 28 -11.74 15.82 4.61
CA LYS A 28 -11.06 16.94 5.29
C LYS A 28 -9.58 16.63 5.54
N LEU A 29 -9.25 15.36 5.81
CA LEU A 29 -7.87 14.92 6.04
C LEU A 29 -7.05 14.78 4.75
N LEU A 30 -7.69 14.61 3.57
CA LEU A 30 -6.99 14.55 2.27
C LEU A 30 -6.26 15.84 1.91
N ALA A 31 -6.61 16.97 2.54
CA ALA A 31 -5.92 18.24 2.35
C ALA A 31 -4.49 18.24 2.95
N TYR A 32 -4.14 17.20 3.70
CA TYR A 32 -2.86 17.05 4.38
C TYR A 32 -2.19 15.76 3.90
N ASP A 33 -0.89 15.81 3.61
CA ASP A 33 -0.14 14.66 3.05
C ASP A 33 -0.22 13.42 3.96
N ASP A 34 0.59 13.42 5.03
CA ASP A 34 0.60 12.36 6.04
C ASP A 34 0.24 12.96 7.41
N VAL A 35 -1.05 12.87 7.73
CA VAL A 35 -1.62 13.37 8.97
C VAL A 35 -0.94 12.78 10.21
N GLU A 36 -0.58 11.49 10.18
CA GLU A 36 0.04 10.87 11.35
C GLU A 36 1.46 11.40 11.54
N GLU A 37 2.23 11.54 10.45
CA GLU A 37 3.57 12.11 10.50
C GLU A 37 3.57 13.57 10.95
N ILE A 38 2.64 14.39 10.46
CA ILE A 38 2.47 15.79 10.91
C ILE A 38 2.21 15.84 12.43
N LEU A 39 1.34 14.97 12.94
CA LEU A 39 1.05 14.90 14.37
C LEU A 39 2.21 14.33 15.18
N TYR A 40 3.02 13.43 14.61
CA TYR A 40 4.22 12.92 15.28
C TYR A 40 5.26 14.02 15.48
N ASP A 41 5.47 14.83 14.45
CA ASP A 41 6.39 15.97 14.49
C ASP A 41 5.87 17.03 15.48
N ALA A 42 4.58 17.35 15.45
CA ALA A 42 3.94 18.26 16.40
C ALA A 42 4.09 17.80 17.87
N ILE A 43 3.91 16.50 18.13
CA ILE A 43 4.12 15.92 19.48
C ILE A 43 5.61 15.95 19.86
N GLU A 44 6.51 15.84 18.89
CA GLU A 44 7.94 15.85 19.14
C GLU A 44 8.46 17.22 19.60
N GLU A 45 7.91 18.29 19.03
CA GLU A 45 8.29 19.69 19.30
C GLU A 45 7.83 20.22 20.68
N GLN A 46 6.86 19.57 21.33
CA GLN A 46 6.28 20.05 22.59
C GLN A 46 6.47 19.04 23.73
N ASN A 47 7.03 19.50 24.87
CA ASN A 47 7.24 18.63 26.03
C ASN A 47 6.03 18.55 26.98
N TRP A 48 5.23 19.62 27.03
CA TRP A 48 4.15 19.78 28.00
C TRP A 48 2.83 20.03 27.30
N PHE A 49 1.82 19.21 27.55
CA PHE A 49 0.51 19.32 26.92
C PHE A 49 -0.57 19.67 27.95
N THR A 50 -1.36 20.68 27.64
CA THR A 50 -2.69 20.84 28.24
C THR A 50 -3.72 20.21 27.33
N PHE A 51 -4.95 20.03 27.83
CA PHE A 51 -6.01 19.40 27.05
C PHE A 51 -7.27 20.25 27.07
N LYS A 52 -7.90 20.44 25.90
CA LYS A 52 -9.13 21.20 25.72
C LYS A 52 -10.26 20.69 26.62
N ASN A 53 -10.34 19.36 26.76
CA ASN A 53 -11.37 18.69 27.56
C ASN A 53 -10.91 18.25 28.97
N LYS A 54 -9.65 18.50 29.34
CA LYS A 54 -9.09 18.20 30.68
C LYS A 54 -8.18 19.35 31.18
N PRO A 55 -8.71 20.57 31.40
CA PRO A 55 -7.88 21.75 31.71
C PRO A 55 -7.15 21.68 33.05
N PHE A 56 -7.59 20.80 33.97
CA PHE A 56 -7.07 20.67 35.33
C PHE A 56 -5.73 19.93 35.43
N VAL A 57 -5.23 19.37 34.34
CA VAL A 57 -3.99 18.59 34.31
C VAL A 57 -3.09 19.02 33.15
N VAL A 58 -1.79 18.75 33.32
CA VAL A 58 -0.74 18.97 32.32
C VAL A 58 0.03 17.66 32.16
N PHE A 59 0.25 17.21 30.94
CA PHE A 59 0.99 15.99 30.60
C PHE A 59 2.43 16.29 30.21
N ASP A 60 3.37 15.51 30.74
CA ASP A 60 4.79 15.56 30.39
C ASP A 60 5.15 14.40 29.46
N ARG A 61 5.45 14.71 28.18
CA ARG A 61 5.81 13.73 27.15
C ARG A 61 7.04 12.90 27.52
N ARG A 62 7.97 13.46 28.28
CA ARG A 62 9.25 12.82 28.62
C ARG A 62 9.10 11.69 29.64
N THR A 63 8.05 11.76 30.46
CA THR A 63 7.86 10.84 31.59
C THR A 63 6.55 10.07 31.51
N GLY A 64 5.59 10.53 30.70
CA GLY A 64 4.25 9.94 30.61
C GLY A 64 3.37 10.27 31.82
N PHE A 65 3.69 11.36 32.52
CA PHE A 65 3.08 11.73 33.79
C PHE A 65 2.11 12.88 33.63
N LEU A 66 1.10 12.91 34.49
CA LEU A 66 0.24 14.06 34.71
C LEU A 66 0.63 14.82 35.96
N PHE A 67 0.48 16.13 35.87
CA PHE A 67 0.64 17.09 36.95
C PHE A 67 -0.60 18.00 37.03
N PRO A 68 -0.94 18.56 38.21
CA PRO A 68 -2.06 19.50 38.32
C PRO A 68 -1.76 20.81 37.61
N ASN A 69 -2.70 21.31 36.83
CA ASN A 69 -2.66 22.69 36.35
C ASN A 69 -3.10 23.63 37.48
N PHE A 70 -2.16 24.28 38.15
CA PHE A 70 -2.44 25.10 39.33
C PHE A 70 -3.15 26.44 39.01
N ASN A 71 -3.41 26.72 37.74
CA ASN A 71 -4.36 27.78 37.38
C ASN A 71 -5.81 27.37 37.66
N HIS A 72 -6.10 26.07 37.72
CA HIS A 72 -7.43 25.52 37.98
C HIS A 72 -7.50 24.72 39.29
N VAL A 73 -6.36 24.25 39.79
CA VAL A 73 -6.27 23.40 40.98
C VAL A 73 -5.55 24.14 42.11
N LYS A 74 -6.12 24.09 43.31
CA LYS A 74 -5.48 24.66 44.50
C LYS A 74 -4.28 23.81 44.92
N HIS A 75 -3.22 24.49 45.35
CA HIS A 75 -2.12 23.87 46.07
C HIS A 75 -2.63 23.20 47.36
N VAL A 76 -2.11 22.03 47.69
CA VAL A 76 -2.48 21.26 48.89
C VAL A 76 -1.29 21.22 49.84
N ALA A 77 -1.48 21.64 51.09
CA ALA A 77 -0.42 21.58 52.10
C ALA A 77 -0.04 20.12 52.40
N TYR A 78 1.24 19.85 52.68
CA TYR A 78 1.73 18.51 52.98
C TYR A 78 0.99 17.86 54.16
N ARG A 79 0.72 18.64 55.21
CA ARG A 79 -0.03 18.17 56.38
C ARG A 79 -1.46 17.68 56.05
N GLU A 80 -2.08 18.22 55.01
CA GLU A 80 -3.46 17.90 54.59
C GLU A 80 -3.50 16.73 53.59
N TRP A 81 -2.35 16.37 53.01
CA TRP A 81 -2.28 15.38 51.93
C TRP A 81 -2.73 13.98 52.35
N ASN A 82 -2.36 13.51 53.54
CA ASN A 82 -2.67 12.15 53.98
C ASN A 82 -4.18 11.89 54.07
N GLU A 83 -4.96 12.91 54.45
CA GLU A 83 -6.41 12.84 54.51
C GLU A 83 -7.01 12.98 53.10
N LEU A 84 -6.49 13.92 52.30
CA LEU A 84 -7.02 14.22 50.97
C LEU A 84 -6.65 13.19 49.90
N LYS A 85 -5.52 12.47 50.03
CA LYS A 85 -4.97 11.59 48.97
C LYS A 85 -6.01 10.63 48.41
N LYS A 86 -6.82 10.01 49.27
CA LYS A 86 -7.85 9.04 48.87
C LYS A 86 -8.96 9.64 48.00
N SER A 87 -9.25 10.93 48.18
CA SER A 87 -10.23 11.67 47.40
C SER A 87 -9.61 12.63 46.38
N TYR A 88 -8.27 12.72 46.31
CA TYR A 88 -7.59 13.66 45.44
C TYR A 88 -7.58 13.15 44.00
N GLY A 89 -8.03 14.01 43.10
CA GLY A 89 -8.02 13.82 41.67
C GLY A 89 -8.51 15.12 41.04
N PRO A 90 -7.66 15.88 40.32
CA PRO A 90 -8.10 17.08 39.62
C PRO A 90 -9.27 16.75 38.68
N ASN A 91 -10.45 17.30 38.97
CA ASN A 91 -11.69 16.99 38.26
C ASN A 91 -12.00 15.47 38.18
N ASP A 92 -11.82 14.78 39.31
CA ASP A 92 -12.00 13.33 39.49
C ASP A 92 -11.14 12.42 38.58
N ILE A 93 -10.16 12.99 37.86
CA ILE A 93 -9.23 12.21 37.03
C ILE A 93 -8.43 11.27 37.95
N GLU A 94 -8.68 9.96 37.81
CA GLU A 94 -7.97 8.89 38.52
C GLU A 94 -7.92 9.13 40.03
N LYS A 95 -9.06 9.55 40.59
CA LYS A 95 -9.24 9.86 42.01
C LYS A 95 -8.64 8.78 42.92
N GLY A 96 -7.82 9.19 43.89
CA GLY A 96 -7.19 8.29 44.85
C GLY A 96 -5.87 7.65 44.38
N ARG A 97 -5.50 7.79 43.10
CA ARG A 97 -4.28 7.20 42.53
C ARG A 97 -3.09 8.16 42.46
N TRP A 98 -3.31 9.44 42.77
CA TRP A 98 -2.25 10.44 42.75
C TRP A 98 -1.25 10.23 43.88
N GLU A 99 0.02 10.41 43.57
CA GLU A 99 1.13 10.37 44.52
C GLU A 99 1.74 11.76 44.65
N ILE A 100 2.71 11.92 45.55
CA ILE A 100 3.49 13.16 45.64
C ILE A 100 4.85 12.91 45.02
N LEU A 101 5.37 13.91 44.30
CA LEU A 101 6.61 13.79 43.55
C LEU A 101 7.78 13.30 44.40
N SER A 102 7.85 13.70 45.68
CA SER A 102 8.90 13.29 46.60
C SER A 102 8.86 11.81 47.02
N GLU A 103 7.76 11.08 46.79
CA GLU A 103 7.72 9.62 46.95
C GLU A 103 8.27 8.90 45.71
N ILE A 104 8.29 9.56 44.56
CA ILE A 104 8.81 9.01 43.29
C ILE A 104 10.26 9.45 43.08
N PHE A 105 10.58 10.68 43.45
CA PHE A 105 11.87 11.31 43.31
C PHE A 105 12.53 11.55 44.68
N TYR A 106 13.48 10.69 45.04
CA TYR A 106 14.23 10.80 46.29
C TYR A 106 15.59 10.10 46.21
N TYR A 107 16.55 10.59 47.00
CA TYR A 107 17.83 9.91 47.20
C TYR A 107 17.74 8.98 48.41
N ASN A 108 18.28 7.77 48.26
CA ASN A 108 18.29 6.75 49.30
C ASN A 108 19.72 6.28 49.57
N GLU A 109 20.27 6.66 50.73
CA GLU A 109 21.63 6.27 51.15
C GLU A 109 21.79 4.76 51.31
N LYS A 110 20.71 4.00 51.58
CA LYS A 110 20.78 2.55 51.71
C LYS A 110 21.11 1.86 50.38
N THR A 111 20.58 2.39 49.28
CA THR A 111 20.81 1.83 47.94
C THR A 111 21.86 2.61 47.15
N ASP A 112 22.34 3.72 47.69
CA ASP A 112 23.17 4.73 47.02
C ASP A 112 22.66 5.08 45.61
N ARG A 113 21.35 5.28 45.51
CA ARG A 113 20.66 5.52 44.24
C ARG A 113 19.65 6.66 44.41
N THR A 114 19.62 7.54 43.42
CA THR A 114 18.53 8.51 43.24
C THR A 114 17.41 7.83 42.47
N LYS A 115 16.26 7.61 43.12
CA LYS A 115 15.05 7.18 42.41
C LYS A 115 14.44 8.37 41.69
N GLY A 116 13.93 8.16 40.48
CA GLY A 116 13.28 9.20 39.70
C GLY A 116 14.23 10.26 39.12
N SER A 117 15.53 9.97 38.98
CA SER A 117 16.54 10.93 38.49
C SER A 117 16.20 11.53 37.11
N TYR A 118 15.41 10.85 36.30
CA TYR A 118 14.93 11.31 34.99
C TYR A 118 14.00 12.54 35.04
N PHE A 119 13.49 12.96 36.20
CA PHE A 119 12.76 14.24 36.35
C PHE A 119 13.67 15.48 36.21
N PHE A 120 15.00 15.29 36.18
CA PHE A 120 15.97 16.38 36.22
C PHE A 120 17.12 16.12 35.25
N LYS A 121 17.44 17.10 34.40
CA LYS A 121 18.67 17.07 33.59
C LYS A 121 19.88 17.19 34.52
N GLN A 122 20.89 16.32 34.40
CA GLN A 122 22.20 16.59 34.99
C GLN A 122 22.84 17.75 34.23
N GLY A 123 22.78 18.95 34.80
CA GLY A 123 23.70 20.03 34.48
C GLY A 123 24.77 20.09 35.56
N GLU A 124 25.96 20.62 35.22
CA GLU A 124 27.17 20.55 36.04
C GLU A 124 27.00 21.04 37.49
N HIS A 125 25.98 21.87 37.81
CA HIS A 125 25.80 22.37 39.19
C HIS A 125 24.38 22.53 39.75
N ASN A 126 23.26 22.18 39.07
CA ASN A 126 21.91 22.30 39.67
C ASN A 126 20.83 21.38 39.04
N LEU A 127 19.95 20.80 39.89
CA LEU A 127 18.73 20.08 39.48
C LEU A 127 17.72 21.06 38.85
N LYS A 128 17.41 20.95 37.55
CA LYS A 128 16.42 21.83 36.88
C LYS A 128 15.00 21.23 36.91
N PHE A 129 14.13 21.76 37.77
CA PHE A 129 12.69 21.44 37.79
C PHE A 129 12.00 22.22 36.69
N ASP A 130 11.68 21.53 35.60
CA ASP A 130 11.27 22.14 34.34
C ASP A 130 9.75 22.18 34.15
N TYR A 131 9.00 22.44 35.23
CA TYR A 131 7.55 22.60 35.17
C TYR A 131 7.19 24.01 34.67
N PRO A 132 6.33 24.18 33.64
CA PRO A 132 6.14 25.47 32.98
C PRO A 132 5.61 26.56 33.90
N LYS A 133 6.18 27.77 33.81
CA LYS A 133 5.81 28.93 34.66
C LYS A 133 4.32 29.28 34.55
N LYS A 134 3.75 29.15 33.36
CA LYS A 134 2.34 29.46 33.09
C LYS A 134 1.33 28.57 33.82
N PHE A 135 1.71 27.42 34.37
CA PHE A 135 0.79 26.49 35.05
C PHE A 135 0.93 26.45 36.57
N ARG A 136 1.66 27.40 37.17
CA ARG A 136 2.05 27.38 38.61
C ARG A 136 1.02 28.00 39.54
N GLY A 137 -0.01 28.65 39.00
CA GLY A 137 -0.98 29.45 39.75
C GLY A 137 -0.43 30.82 40.14
N SER A 138 -1.33 31.77 40.42
CA SER A 138 -0.97 33.17 40.67
C SER A 138 -0.39 33.43 42.06
N LYS A 139 -0.69 32.57 43.04
CA LYS A 139 -0.24 32.72 44.42
C LYS A 139 1.13 32.05 44.63
N ALA A 140 2.13 32.85 45.01
CA ALA A 140 3.44 32.37 45.45
C ALA A 140 3.30 31.33 46.58
N THR A 141 3.73 30.10 46.27
CA THR A 141 3.58 28.95 47.16
C THR A 141 4.92 28.24 47.34
N GLY A 142 5.16 27.71 48.54
CA GLY A 142 6.28 26.82 48.79
C GLY A 142 5.93 25.40 48.38
N ILE A 143 6.77 24.72 47.59
CA ILE A 143 6.52 23.38 47.05
C ILE A 143 7.58 22.39 47.53
N PHE A 144 7.13 21.26 48.07
CA PHE A 144 7.99 20.13 48.41
C PHE A 144 8.26 19.27 47.18
N ILE A 145 9.53 19.13 46.78
CA ILE A 145 9.93 18.48 45.52
C ILE A 145 10.53 17.10 45.74
N SER A 146 11.46 16.96 46.69
CA SER A 146 12.12 15.67 46.93
C SER A 146 12.68 15.52 48.33
N LYS A 147 12.91 14.27 48.72
CA LYS A 147 13.51 13.91 50.01
C LYS A 147 14.85 13.19 49.85
N HIS A 148 15.65 13.28 50.90
CA HIS A 148 16.82 12.47 51.13
C HIS A 148 16.52 11.54 52.30
N ILE A 149 16.63 10.23 52.09
CA ILE A 149 16.47 9.20 53.11
C ILE A 149 17.84 8.64 53.49
N ASP A 150 18.14 8.56 54.79
CA ASP A 150 19.39 8.01 55.31
C ASP A 150 19.44 6.48 55.26
N LYS A 151 20.58 5.91 55.67
CA LYS A 151 20.80 4.45 55.71
C LYS A 151 19.80 3.68 56.58
N LEU A 152 19.18 4.35 57.57
CA LEU A 152 18.18 3.76 58.48
C LEU A 152 16.75 3.89 57.95
N GLY A 153 16.56 4.52 56.78
CA GLY A 153 15.24 4.76 56.22
C GLY A 153 14.56 6.03 56.75
N GLN A 154 15.26 6.86 57.52
CA GLN A 154 14.73 8.10 58.07
C GLN A 154 14.95 9.29 57.14
N LEU A 155 14.02 10.24 57.16
CA LEU A 155 14.13 11.47 56.38
C LEU A 155 15.30 12.30 56.92
N LYS A 156 16.31 12.62 56.09
CA LYS A 156 17.53 13.35 56.46
C LYS A 156 17.55 14.80 55.98
N LYS A 157 17.11 15.04 54.74
CA LYS A 157 17.03 16.36 54.12
C LYS A 157 15.80 16.45 53.23
N ILE A 158 15.31 17.67 53.06
CA ILE A 158 14.19 18.01 52.19
C ILE A 158 14.64 19.06 51.20
N ASN A 159 14.32 18.84 49.92
CA ASN A 159 14.45 19.84 48.87
C ASN A 159 13.08 20.44 48.59
N TYR A 160 13.00 21.76 48.69
CA TYR A 160 11.78 22.50 48.44
C TYR A 160 12.09 23.78 47.66
N ILE A 161 11.04 24.32 47.05
CA ILE A 161 11.07 25.54 46.26
C ILE A 161 10.19 26.58 46.96
N THR A 162 10.60 27.84 46.98
CA THR A 162 9.72 28.97 47.37
C THR A 162 9.50 29.93 46.21
N GLY A 163 8.39 30.65 46.21
CA GLY A 163 8.05 31.56 45.11
C GLY A 163 7.53 30.84 43.87
N PHE A 164 6.97 29.64 44.03
CA PHE A 164 6.35 28.91 42.92
C PHE A 164 5.04 29.61 42.54
N SER A 165 5.11 30.47 41.52
CA SER A 165 3.95 31.16 40.93
C SER A 165 4.17 31.47 39.45
N THR A 166 3.12 31.94 38.78
CA THR A 166 3.19 32.52 37.43
C THR A 166 3.89 33.87 37.39
N ASN A 167 4.08 34.55 38.52
CA ASN A 167 4.58 35.92 38.56
C ASN A 167 6.06 35.97 38.95
N ASP A 168 6.49 35.09 39.84
CA ASP A 168 7.83 35.12 40.43
C ASP A 168 8.78 34.11 39.78
N SER A 169 10.08 34.35 39.93
CA SER A 169 11.06 33.29 39.87
C SER A 169 11.06 32.55 41.19
N PHE A 170 11.39 31.26 41.16
CA PHE A 170 11.42 30.46 42.36
C PHE A 170 12.87 30.19 42.78
N SER A 171 13.07 30.03 44.08
CA SER A 171 14.38 29.72 44.65
C SER A 171 14.37 28.32 45.26
N TRP A 172 15.47 27.60 45.04
CA TRP A 172 15.68 26.26 45.57
C TRP A 172 16.32 26.29 46.94
N TYR A 173 15.82 25.47 47.86
CA TYR A 173 16.35 25.34 49.21
C TYR A 173 16.49 23.87 49.60
N VAL A 174 17.52 23.59 50.40
CA VAL A 174 17.75 22.30 51.04
C VAL A 174 17.83 22.53 52.55
N THR A 175 17.02 21.82 53.33
CA THR A 175 17.05 21.94 54.80
C THR A 175 17.01 20.58 55.48
N GLY A 176 17.66 20.50 56.65
CA GLY A 176 17.48 19.43 57.63
C GLY A 176 16.52 19.81 58.76
N ASN A 177 15.89 20.99 58.72
CA ASN A 177 14.93 21.43 59.74
C ASN A 177 13.50 21.03 59.37
N TYR A 178 12.97 20.04 60.10
CA TYR A 178 11.71 19.34 59.81
C TYR A 178 10.44 20.10 60.20
N GLN A 179 10.50 21.21 60.94
CA GLN A 179 9.26 21.84 61.43
C GLN A 179 8.57 22.74 60.39
N ASN A 180 9.30 23.28 59.41
CA ASN A 180 8.75 24.26 58.45
C ASN A 180 8.16 23.64 57.16
N TYR A 181 8.43 22.37 56.84
CA TYR A 181 7.98 21.79 55.57
C TYR A 181 6.51 21.34 55.59
N LEU A 182 5.90 21.14 56.76
CA LEU A 182 4.48 20.72 56.86
C LEU A 182 3.51 21.77 56.28
N ASN A 183 3.93 23.04 56.27
CA ASN A 183 3.20 24.15 55.66
C ASN A 183 3.54 24.36 54.17
N HIS A 184 4.53 23.64 53.62
CA HIS A 184 4.77 23.63 52.18
C HIS A 184 3.74 22.73 51.50
N SER A 185 3.40 23.08 50.28
CA SER A 185 2.47 22.32 49.46
C SER A 185 3.15 21.11 48.83
N VAL A 186 2.40 20.02 48.71
CA VAL A 186 2.85 18.86 47.91
C VAL A 186 2.87 19.21 46.43
N PHE A 187 3.64 18.44 45.67
CA PHE A 187 3.55 18.42 44.21
C PHE A 187 2.93 17.10 43.75
N PRO A 188 1.60 17.04 43.56
CA PRO A 188 0.93 15.82 43.15
C PRO A 188 1.37 15.39 41.75
N VAL A 189 1.41 14.09 41.53
CA VAL A 189 1.83 13.49 40.27
C VAL A 189 1.11 12.17 40.04
N LEU A 190 0.79 11.88 38.80
CA LEU A 190 0.11 10.65 38.41
C LEU A 190 0.79 10.04 37.18
N ARG A 191 1.23 8.78 37.32
CA ARG A 191 1.75 7.99 36.20
C ARG A 191 0.57 7.46 35.39
N VAL A 192 0.36 7.99 34.18
CA VAL A 192 -0.75 7.56 33.30
C VAL A 192 -0.30 6.70 32.12
N LEU A 193 0.96 6.83 31.71
CA LEU A 193 1.55 6.06 30.62
C LEU A 193 2.79 5.32 31.13
N ASN A 194 2.64 4.02 31.43
CA ASN A 194 3.71 3.20 32.00
C ASN A 194 4.57 2.57 30.91
N ASN A 195 5.41 3.38 30.26
CA ASN A 195 6.29 2.92 29.20
C ASN A 195 7.75 3.35 29.48
N PRO A 196 8.66 2.41 29.84
CA PRO A 196 10.06 2.71 30.10
C PRO A 196 10.77 3.38 28.91
N LYS A 197 10.27 3.18 27.69
CA LYS A 197 10.85 3.76 26.47
C LYS A 197 10.66 5.28 26.37
N LEU A 198 9.74 5.87 27.13
CA LEU A 198 9.56 7.33 27.16
C LEU A 198 10.70 8.03 27.89
N LEU A 199 11.37 7.32 28.81
CA LEU A 199 12.40 7.90 29.66
C LEU A 199 13.55 8.50 28.83
N PRO A 200 14.13 9.64 29.28
CA PRO A 200 15.19 10.33 28.54
C PRO A 200 16.47 9.53 28.30
N ASP A 201 16.75 8.52 29.14
CA ASP A 201 17.96 7.70 29.16
C ASP A 201 17.82 6.36 28.40
N HIS A 202 16.68 6.11 27.73
CA HIS A 202 16.47 4.87 26.98
C HIS A 202 17.30 4.86 25.66
N PRO A 203 18.28 3.94 25.47
CA PRO A 203 19.31 4.08 24.42
C PRO A 203 18.90 3.84 22.96
N SER A 204 17.61 3.68 22.65
CA SER A 204 17.20 2.96 21.42
C SER A 204 15.95 3.48 20.70
N MET A 205 15.40 4.65 21.03
CA MET A 205 14.22 5.17 20.31
C MET A 205 14.50 6.51 19.64
N ILE A 206 14.20 6.56 18.34
CA ILE A 206 14.06 7.78 17.53
C ILE A 206 12.83 8.55 18.06
N GLY A 207 12.87 9.89 18.10
CA GLY A 207 11.81 10.75 18.67
C GLY A 207 10.39 10.42 18.17
N ARG A 208 10.30 9.97 16.92
CA ARG A 208 9.09 9.51 16.24
C ARG A 208 8.35 8.35 16.93
N GLU A 209 9.06 7.34 17.43
CA GLU A 209 8.40 6.21 18.13
C GLU A 209 7.74 6.65 19.44
N LYS A 210 8.33 7.64 20.14
CA LYS A 210 7.74 8.24 21.34
C LYS A 210 6.46 8.98 20.99
N SER A 211 6.49 9.78 19.91
CA SER A 211 5.33 10.53 19.45
C SER A 211 4.16 9.62 19.07
N LYS A 212 4.42 8.49 18.40
CA LYS A 212 3.40 7.49 18.08
C LYS A 212 2.71 6.89 19.30
N ILE A 213 3.49 6.52 20.32
CA ILE A 213 2.94 5.99 21.59
C ILE A 213 2.05 7.03 22.27
N ILE A 214 2.46 8.29 22.27
CA ILE A 214 1.73 9.40 22.91
C ILE A 214 0.46 9.73 22.14
N LEU A 215 0.51 9.79 20.80
CA LEU A 215 -0.66 10.02 19.95
C LEU A 215 -1.74 8.98 20.24
N ASN A 216 -1.39 7.70 20.19
CA ASN A 216 -2.32 6.61 20.47
C ASN A 216 -2.90 6.72 21.89
N PHE A 217 -2.07 7.04 22.88
CA PHE A 217 -2.55 7.25 24.25
C PHE A 217 -3.58 8.39 24.35
N PHE A 218 -3.36 9.52 23.66
CA PHE A 218 -4.32 10.63 23.64
C PHE A 218 -5.65 10.21 23.01
N ILE A 219 -5.61 9.51 21.87
CA ILE A 219 -6.80 8.99 21.21
C ILE A 219 -7.56 8.01 22.11
N ASP A 220 -6.88 7.02 22.68
CA ASP A 220 -7.47 5.96 23.51
C ASP A 220 -8.13 6.52 24.77
N LYS A 221 -7.52 7.54 25.39
CA LYS A 221 -8.05 8.21 26.57
C LYS A 221 -9.13 9.24 26.26
N GLY A 222 -9.35 9.56 24.98
CA GLY A 222 -10.26 10.62 24.59
C GLY A 222 -9.75 12.00 24.99
N TRP A 223 -8.43 12.24 25.02
CA TRP A 223 -7.83 13.49 25.48
C TRP A 223 -7.39 14.33 24.29
N MET A 224 -7.84 15.58 24.25
CA MET A 224 -7.58 16.49 23.12
C MET A 224 -6.45 17.46 23.49
N PRO A 225 -5.19 17.19 23.09
CA PRO A 225 -4.06 18.04 23.44
C PRO A 225 -4.21 19.40 22.78
N ILE A 226 -3.59 20.40 23.40
CA ILE A 226 -3.42 21.74 22.83
C ILE A 226 -1.95 21.87 22.45
N PHE A 227 -1.70 21.97 21.14
CA PHE A 227 -0.42 22.37 20.58
C PHE A 227 -0.28 23.89 20.71
N GLU A 228 0.83 24.34 21.26
CA GLU A 228 1.10 25.75 21.50
C GLU A 228 2.59 26.07 21.39
N PRO A 229 2.97 27.30 20.96
CA PRO A 229 4.38 27.65 20.81
C PRO A 229 5.15 27.57 22.14
N PHE A 230 6.20 26.75 22.16
CA PHE A 230 7.18 26.69 23.25
C PHE A 230 8.47 27.42 22.85
N LEU A 231 8.35 28.74 22.63
CA LEU A 231 9.47 29.62 22.26
C LEU A 231 9.76 30.62 23.38
N ASP A 232 11.04 30.77 23.72
CA ASP A 232 11.56 31.87 24.53
C ASP A 232 12.24 32.91 23.61
N GLN A 233 12.22 34.18 24.01
CA GLN A 233 12.99 35.23 23.33
C GLN A 233 14.49 34.99 23.52
N PHE A 234 15.26 34.99 22.43
CA PHE A 234 16.71 34.85 22.55
C PHE A 234 17.35 36.12 23.13
N HIS A 235 18.50 35.97 23.81
CA HIS A 235 19.17 37.07 24.52
C HIS A 235 19.50 38.28 23.63
N ASN A 236 19.69 38.08 22.32
CA ASN A 236 20.06 39.13 21.35
C ASN A 236 19.00 39.33 20.24
N GLU A 237 17.78 38.83 20.43
CA GLU A 237 16.69 38.94 19.45
C GLU A 237 15.85 40.19 19.74
N SER A 238 15.54 40.97 18.70
CA SER A 238 14.65 42.12 18.83
C SER A 238 13.24 41.65 19.21
N ASN A 239 12.46 42.49 19.89
CA ASN A 239 11.08 42.13 20.21
C ASN A 239 10.26 41.84 18.95
N ASP A 240 10.52 42.56 17.86
CA ASP A 240 9.80 42.38 16.59
C ASP A 240 10.13 41.03 15.95
N ASP A 241 11.39 40.60 15.98
CA ASP A 241 11.81 39.28 15.48
C ASP A 241 11.21 38.14 16.31
N TYR A 242 11.20 38.30 17.64
CA TYR A 242 10.56 37.33 18.54
C TYR A 242 9.06 37.23 18.27
N GLN A 243 8.35 38.36 18.13
CA GLN A 243 6.92 38.35 17.81
C GLN A 243 6.64 37.72 16.45
N ASN A 244 7.52 37.94 15.46
CA ASN A 244 7.40 37.30 14.15
C ASN A 244 7.53 35.77 14.26
N ARG A 245 8.59 35.27 14.91
CA ARG A 245 8.78 33.83 15.17
C ARG A 245 7.64 33.23 15.98
N PHE A 246 7.17 33.93 17.00
CA PHE A 246 6.04 33.51 17.82
C PHE A 246 4.76 33.38 16.99
N ASN A 247 4.46 34.35 16.13
CA ASN A 247 3.29 34.32 15.26
C ASN A 247 3.35 33.18 14.22
N ILE A 248 4.53 32.90 13.67
CA ILE A 248 4.75 31.77 12.76
C ILE A 248 4.48 30.45 13.48
N ALA A 249 5.10 30.23 14.64
CA ALA A 249 4.91 29.02 15.43
C ALA A 249 3.47 28.88 15.91
N LYS A 250 2.80 29.99 16.24
CA LYS A 250 1.38 30.00 16.64
C LYS A 250 0.49 29.51 15.49
N LYS A 251 0.70 30.02 14.28
CA LYS A 251 -0.06 29.59 13.10
C LYS A 251 0.10 28.10 12.83
N GLN A 252 1.32 27.58 12.96
CA GLN A 252 1.63 26.16 12.82
C GLN A 252 0.94 25.31 13.91
N CYS A 253 0.98 25.77 15.18
CA CYS A 253 0.27 25.10 16.27
C CYS A 253 -1.25 25.11 16.08
N ASP A 254 -1.82 26.21 15.57
CA ASP A 254 -3.25 26.31 15.26
C ASP A 254 -3.65 25.28 14.18
N GLU A 255 -2.79 25.07 13.18
CA GLU A 255 -2.95 24.02 12.19
C GLU A 255 -2.87 22.61 12.80
N TYR A 256 -1.89 22.35 13.68
CA TYR A 256 -1.80 21.08 14.41
C TYR A 256 -3.03 20.78 15.26
N ASN A 257 -3.57 21.80 15.94
CA ASN A 257 -4.82 21.66 16.69
C ASN A 257 -5.99 21.30 15.76
N SER A 258 -6.11 21.96 14.60
CA SER A 258 -7.15 21.65 13.61
C SER A 258 -7.03 20.23 13.06
N ILE A 259 -5.83 19.81 12.67
CA ILE A 259 -5.56 18.46 12.16
C ILE A 259 -5.89 17.41 13.22
N PHE A 260 -5.47 17.63 14.47
CA PHE A 260 -5.77 16.71 15.57
C PHE A 260 -7.27 16.59 15.83
N GLU A 261 -8.02 17.70 15.80
CA GLU A 261 -9.48 17.67 16.01
C GLU A 261 -10.17 16.78 14.96
N ILE A 262 -9.81 16.92 13.69
CA ILE A 262 -10.37 16.12 12.58
C ILE A 262 -9.91 14.66 12.71
N TYR A 263 -8.64 14.41 13.00
CA TYR A 263 -8.10 13.06 13.18
C TYR A 263 -8.72 12.34 14.39
N TYR A 264 -8.94 13.05 15.49
CA TYR A 264 -9.63 12.55 16.66
C TYR A 264 -11.06 12.11 16.31
N GLU A 265 -11.80 12.96 15.60
CA GLU A 265 -13.16 12.67 15.17
C GLU A 265 -13.21 11.41 14.28
N LYS A 266 -12.27 11.26 13.34
CA LYS A 266 -12.09 10.04 12.54
C LYS A 266 -11.96 8.80 13.43
N ARG A 267 -11.03 8.83 14.39
CA ARG A 267 -10.76 7.69 15.28
C ARG A 267 -11.96 7.32 16.15
N GLN A 268 -12.73 8.31 16.61
CA GLN A 268 -13.96 8.04 17.37
C GLN A 268 -15.05 7.40 16.50
N LEU A 269 -15.20 7.83 15.25
CA LEU A 269 -16.16 7.20 14.32
C LEU A 269 -15.75 5.77 13.95
N GLU A 270 -14.46 5.55 13.66
CA GLU A 270 -13.93 4.20 13.42
C GLU A 270 -14.25 3.27 14.59
N LYS A 271 -14.03 3.74 15.83
CA LYS A 271 -14.36 2.97 17.03
C LYS A 271 -15.85 2.64 17.15
N LYS A 272 -16.74 3.62 16.92
CA LYS A 272 -18.19 3.40 16.93
C LYS A 272 -18.62 2.37 15.89
N LEU A 273 -18.05 2.41 14.70
CA LEU A 273 -18.36 1.46 13.62
C LEU A 273 -17.85 0.04 13.94
N LEU A 274 -16.67 -0.09 14.57
CA LEU A 274 -16.16 -1.38 15.07
C LEU A 274 -17.05 -1.94 16.17
N ASP A 275 -17.52 -1.09 17.09
CA ASP A 275 -18.43 -1.49 18.17
C ASP A 275 -19.79 -2.01 17.63
N LEU A 276 -20.17 -1.60 16.41
CA LEU A 276 -21.34 -2.08 15.66
C LEU A 276 -21.07 -3.33 14.80
N GLY A 277 -19.89 -3.96 14.93
CA GLY A 277 -19.58 -5.25 14.31
C GLY A 277 -18.91 -5.21 12.93
N LEU A 278 -18.52 -4.03 12.44
CA LEU A 278 -17.72 -3.90 11.21
C LEU A 278 -16.26 -4.31 11.43
N THR A 279 -15.63 -4.84 10.40
CA THR A 279 -14.20 -5.16 10.42
C THR A 279 -13.35 -3.96 9.98
N TYR A 280 -12.06 -3.97 10.32
CA TYR A 280 -11.12 -2.99 9.78
C TYR A 280 -11.04 -3.04 8.24
N ASP A 281 -11.30 -4.20 7.62
CA ASP A 281 -11.38 -4.33 6.16
C ASP A 281 -12.62 -3.62 5.61
N ASP A 282 -13.76 -3.64 6.31
CA ASP A 282 -14.95 -2.86 5.92
C ASP A 282 -14.71 -1.34 6.03
N LEU A 283 -13.96 -0.92 7.05
CA LEU A 283 -13.54 0.48 7.24
C LEU A 283 -12.48 0.93 6.24
N SER A 284 -11.64 0.00 5.79
CA SER A 284 -10.58 0.19 4.80
C SER A 284 -11.13 0.13 3.38
N ASN A 285 -12.17 -0.65 3.11
CA ASN A 285 -12.92 -0.64 1.85
C ASN A 285 -13.79 0.61 1.71
N ALA A 286 -14.22 1.21 2.83
CA ALA A 286 -14.65 2.61 2.88
C ALA A 286 -13.49 3.62 2.79
N ALA A 287 -12.23 3.16 2.77
CA ALA A 287 -11.00 3.96 2.68
C ALA A 287 -10.17 3.73 1.40
N VAL A 288 -10.55 2.81 0.50
CA VAL A 288 -9.94 2.75 -0.84
C VAL A 288 -10.64 3.77 -1.72
N SER A 289 -10.36 5.04 -1.42
CA SER A 289 -10.42 6.14 -2.36
C SER A 289 -9.11 6.90 -2.21
N ASN A 290 -8.02 6.26 -2.65
CA ASN A 290 -6.94 7.06 -3.21
C ASN A 290 -7.48 7.63 -4.51
N VAL A 291 -7.75 8.93 -4.49
CA VAL A 291 -7.92 9.79 -5.68
C VAL A 291 -8.75 9.12 -6.78
N GLY A 292 -10.04 8.94 -6.50
CA GLY A 292 -11.04 8.79 -7.54
C GLY A 292 -11.91 10.04 -7.56
N LYS A 293 -11.74 10.89 -8.57
CA LYS A 293 -12.63 12.03 -8.86
C LYS A 293 -14.08 11.59 -9.10
N VAL A 294 -14.40 10.30 -9.20
CA VAL A 294 -15.76 9.85 -9.50
C VAL A 294 -16.25 8.69 -8.65
N SER A 295 -16.99 9.03 -7.60
CA SER A 295 -17.98 8.14 -7.00
C SER A 295 -19.33 8.84 -7.08
N TYR A 296 -20.25 8.33 -7.90
CA TYR A 296 -21.65 8.74 -7.85
C TYR A 296 -22.28 8.00 -6.67
N ASP A 297 -22.34 8.67 -5.53
CA ASP A 297 -23.04 8.13 -4.37
C ASP A 297 -24.54 8.31 -4.59
N PHE A 298 -25.18 7.26 -5.12
CA PHE A 298 -26.61 7.29 -5.42
C PHE A 298 -27.44 7.58 -4.16
N LEU A 299 -26.99 7.12 -2.98
CA LEU A 299 -27.69 7.33 -1.71
C LEU A 299 -27.66 8.80 -1.28
N VAL A 300 -26.61 9.54 -1.63
CA VAL A 300 -26.52 10.98 -1.36
C VAL A 300 -27.36 11.75 -2.37
N GLU A 301 -27.28 11.41 -3.65
CA GLU A 301 -27.99 12.16 -4.69
C GLU A 301 -29.51 11.94 -4.66
N ILE A 302 -29.96 10.73 -4.27
CA ILE A 302 -31.38 10.38 -4.19
C ILE A 302 -32.11 11.05 -3.02
N GLN A 303 -31.39 11.58 -2.02
CA GLN A 303 -31.99 12.34 -0.90
C GLN A 303 -32.78 13.58 -1.36
N ASN A 304 -32.47 14.09 -2.56
CA ASN A 304 -33.17 15.22 -3.17
C ASN A 304 -34.49 14.83 -3.86
N TYR A 305 -34.87 13.54 -3.81
CA TYR A 305 -36.03 12.98 -4.49
C TYR A 305 -37.01 12.38 -3.48
N ASN A 306 -38.30 12.71 -3.61
CA ASN A 306 -39.34 12.08 -2.79
C ASN A 306 -39.73 10.73 -3.40
N ILE A 307 -38.97 9.68 -3.08
CA ILE A 307 -39.10 8.34 -3.69
C ILE A 307 -40.53 7.78 -3.55
N ASP A 308 -41.15 7.97 -2.39
CA ASP A 308 -42.50 7.47 -2.11
C ASP A 308 -43.58 8.13 -2.97
N GLU A 309 -43.45 9.43 -3.25
CA GLU A 309 -44.37 10.14 -4.15
C GLU A 309 -44.09 9.78 -5.62
N ILE A 310 -42.80 9.76 -5.99
CA ILE A 310 -42.34 9.46 -7.35
C ILE A 310 -42.84 8.08 -7.79
N ASN A 311 -42.68 7.05 -6.96
CA ASN A 311 -43.09 5.68 -7.33
C ASN A 311 -44.61 5.51 -7.43
N LYS A 312 -45.41 6.38 -6.80
CA LYS A 312 -46.89 6.34 -6.84
C LYS A 312 -47.48 7.00 -8.08
N SER A 313 -46.72 7.82 -8.80
CA SER A 313 -47.22 8.58 -9.95
C SER A 313 -46.39 8.32 -11.21
N VAL A 314 -47.02 7.80 -12.25
CA VAL A 314 -46.38 7.57 -13.57
C VAL A 314 -45.73 8.86 -14.09
N TRP A 315 -46.41 10.00 -13.88
CA TRP A 315 -45.98 11.30 -14.34
C TRP A 315 -44.78 11.84 -13.55
N GLN A 316 -44.81 11.72 -12.22
CA GLN A 316 -43.67 12.14 -11.39
C GLN A 316 -42.48 11.21 -11.59
N TYR A 317 -42.72 9.91 -11.78
CA TYR A 317 -41.71 8.94 -12.16
C TYR A 317 -40.99 9.34 -13.45
N SER A 318 -41.73 9.57 -14.55
CA SER A 318 -41.12 9.86 -15.83
C SER A 318 -40.30 11.16 -15.82
N LEU A 319 -40.81 12.22 -15.19
CA LEU A 319 -40.08 13.48 -15.05
C LEU A 319 -38.84 13.35 -14.15
N SER A 320 -38.94 12.63 -13.04
CA SER A 320 -37.81 12.43 -12.12
C SER A 320 -36.73 11.56 -12.74
N ALA A 321 -37.10 10.51 -13.48
CA ALA A 321 -36.19 9.67 -14.26
C ALA A 321 -35.42 10.49 -15.31
N GLN A 322 -36.13 11.34 -16.07
CA GLN A 322 -35.48 12.26 -17.03
C GLN A 322 -34.50 13.20 -16.34
N LYS A 323 -34.90 13.82 -15.22
CA LYS A 323 -34.04 14.74 -14.47
C LYS A 323 -32.78 14.04 -13.96
N TRP A 324 -32.94 12.84 -13.40
CA TRP A 324 -31.84 12.02 -12.91
C TRP A 324 -30.85 11.65 -14.03
N LEU A 325 -31.34 11.09 -15.13
CA LEU A 325 -30.52 10.64 -16.25
C LEU A 325 -29.80 11.80 -16.93
N ASN A 326 -30.46 12.95 -17.11
CA ASN A 326 -29.81 14.16 -17.62
C ASN A 326 -28.71 14.67 -16.68
N SER A 327 -28.92 14.58 -15.36
CA SER A 327 -27.88 14.94 -14.39
C SER A 327 -26.65 14.04 -14.49
N LEU A 328 -26.83 12.73 -14.69
CA LEU A 328 -25.73 11.80 -14.88
C LEU A 328 -24.98 12.06 -16.19
N LEU A 329 -25.71 12.29 -17.29
CA LEU A 329 -25.13 12.64 -18.58
C LEU A 329 -24.30 13.93 -18.49
N GLY A 330 -24.84 14.98 -17.86
CA GLY A 330 -24.13 16.25 -17.66
C GLY A 330 -22.83 16.07 -16.86
N LYS A 331 -22.86 15.29 -15.78
CA LYS A 331 -21.65 15.02 -14.98
C LYS A 331 -20.62 14.15 -15.72
N ILE A 332 -21.05 13.24 -16.60
CA ILE A 332 -20.14 12.48 -17.48
C ILE A 332 -19.48 13.43 -18.49
N ASP A 333 -20.23 14.38 -19.07
CA ASP A 333 -19.70 15.34 -20.02
C ASP A 333 -18.73 16.32 -19.35
N GLU A 334 -19.04 16.79 -18.14
CA GLU A 334 -18.12 17.59 -17.30
C GLU A 334 -16.82 16.81 -17.03
N TRP A 335 -16.94 15.56 -16.60
CA TRP A 335 -15.76 14.72 -16.35
C TRP A 335 -14.92 14.49 -17.62
N GLU A 336 -15.55 14.21 -18.77
CA GLU A 336 -14.82 13.99 -20.02
C GLU A 336 -14.05 15.26 -20.44
N ASN A 337 -14.68 16.43 -20.30
CA ASN A 337 -14.03 17.71 -20.59
C ASN A 337 -12.85 17.97 -19.66
N ASP A 338 -12.99 17.67 -18.36
CA ASP A 338 -11.92 17.82 -17.37
C ASP A 338 -10.76 16.84 -17.58
N ASN A 339 -10.98 15.73 -18.28
CA ASN A 339 -10.01 14.65 -18.51
C ASN A 339 -9.76 14.40 -20.01
N LEU A 340 -9.87 15.46 -20.83
CA LEU A 340 -9.80 15.36 -22.28
C LEU A 340 -8.48 14.75 -22.77
N ASP A 341 -7.35 15.06 -22.12
CA ASP A 341 -6.03 14.51 -22.43
C ASP A 341 -5.96 12.99 -22.22
N LEU A 342 -6.58 12.50 -21.14
CA LEU A 342 -6.66 11.06 -20.84
C LEU A 342 -7.50 10.35 -21.91
N VAL A 343 -8.67 10.90 -22.24
CA VAL A 343 -9.59 10.34 -23.24
C VAL A 343 -8.93 10.31 -24.62
N LYS A 344 -8.23 11.38 -24.99
CA LYS A 344 -7.47 11.45 -26.24
C LYS A 344 -6.35 10.41 -26.26
N THR A 345 -5.60 10.27 -25.16
CA THR A 345 -4.54 9.27 -25.05
C THR A 345 -5.11 7.84 -25.15
N ALA A 346 -6.23 7.56 -24.48
CA ALA A 346 -6.89 6.27 -24.55
C ALA A 346 -7.32 5.94 -25.99
N LEU A 347 -7.82 6.93 -26.73
CA LEU A 347 -8.17 6.78 -28.14
C LEU A 347 -6.94 6.53 -29.02
N GLU A 348 -5.86 7.29 -28.81
CA GLU A 348 -4.58 7.08 -29.51
C GLU A 348 -4.05 5.67 -29.28
N LEU A 349 -4.07 5.16 -28.04
CA LEU A 349 -3.66 3.79 -27.71
C LEU A 349 -4.53 2.73 -28.40
N LYS A 350 -5.85 2.94 -28.47
CA LYS A 350 -6.75 2.05 -29.23
C LYS A 350 -6.43 2.07 -30.72
N GLN A 351 -6.21 3.26 -31.29
CA GLN A 351 -5.85 3.41 -32.70
C GLN A 351 -4.52 2.75 -33.01
N GLU A 352 -3.54 2.88 -32.10
CA GLU A 352 -2.30 2.13 -32.18
C GLU A 352 -2.63 0.64 -32.23
N LEU A 353 -3.31 0.05 -31.25
CA LEU A 353 -3.69 -1.38 -31.28
C LEU A 353 -4.47 -1.82 -32.53
N ASP A 354 -5.23 -0.94 -33.17
CA ASP A 354 -5.98 -1.21 -34.39
C ASP A 354 -5.16 -1.19 -35.69
N LYS A 355 -3.93 -0.68 -35.67
CA LYS A 355 -3.11 -0.69 -36.89
C LYS A 355 -2.84 -2.13 -37.35
N LYS A 356 -3.11 -2.34 -38.65
CA LYS A 356 -2.56 -3.35 -39.54
C LYS A 356 -1.21 -3.92 -39.08
N LEU A 357 -1.12 -5.15 -38.57
CA LEU A 357 0.19 -5.82 -38.56
C LEU A 357 0.64 -6.02 -40.02
N PRO A 358 1.96 -5.95 -40.32
CA PRO A 358 2.50 -6.24 -41.64
C PRO A 358 2.01 -7.60 -42.16
N VAL A 359 1.77 -7.69 -43.46
CA VAL A 359 1.34 -8.94 -44.10
C VAL A 359 2.57 -9.80 -44.36
N SER A 360 2.64 -10.97 -43.72
CA SER A 360 3.59 -12.02 -44.06
C SER A 360 2.84 -13.22 -44.63
N ILE A 361 3.43 -13.82 -45.67
CA ILE A 361 2.93 -15.08 -46.28
C ILE A 361 3.47 -16.33 -45.56
N ASN A 362 4.45 -16.16 -44.67
CA ASN A 362 5.17 -17.26 -44.02
C ASN A 362 4.61 -17.63 -42.64
N VAL A 363 3.67 -16.83 -42.12
CA VAL A 363 2.98 -17.06 -40.83
C VAL A 363 1.82 -18.05 -41.04
N THR A 364 1.69 -19.00 -40.11
CA THR A 364 0.56 -19.94 -40.07
C THR A 364 -0.72 -19.27 -39.56
N THR A 365 -1.87 -19.89 -39.81
CA THR A 365 -3.14 -19.39 -39.30
C THR A 365 -3.15 -19.30 -37.76
N GLU A 366 -2.60 -20.30 -37.07
CA GLU A 366 -2.55 -20.32 -35.61
C GLU A 366 -1.67 -19.21 -35.03
N GLU A 367 -0.50 -18.93 -35.62
CA GLU A 367 0.38 -17.86 -35.15
C GLU A 367 -0.20 -16.48 -35.41
N LYS A 368 -0.81 -16.29 -36.59
CA LYS A 368 -1.52 -15.04 -36.88
C LYS A 368 -2.62 -14.81 -35.87
N GLN A 369 -3.40 -15.85 -35.56
CA GLN A 369 -4.43 -15.77 -34.53
C GLN A 369 -3.85 -15.47 -33.15
N LEU A 370 -2.71 -16.05 -32.77
CA LEU A 370 -2.04 -15.76 -31.50
C LEU A 370 -1.65 -14.27 -31.41
N LEU A 371 -0.93 -13.75 -32.41
CA LEU A 371 -0.49 -12.36 -32.47
C LEU A 371 -1.67 -11.37 -32.41
N GLU A 372 -2.71 -11.62 -33.21
CA GLU A 372 -3.92 -10.80 -33.22
C GLU A 372 -4.67 -10.89 -31.88
N SER A 373 -4.76 -12.09 -31.28
CA SER A 373 -5.49 -12.29 -30.03
C SER A 373 -4.86 -11.53 -28.85
N GLN A 374 -3.53 -11.48 -28.76
CA GLN A 374 -2.81 -10.76 -27.70
C GLN A 374 -3.10 -9.25 -27.77
N LEU A 375 -3.04 -8.66 -28.97
CA LEU A 375 -3.38 -7.25 -29.19
C LEU A 375 -4.87 -6.97 -28.88
N GLN A 376 -5.77 -7.86 -29.29
CA GLN A 376 -7.20 -7.72 -29.03
C GLN A 376 -7.57 -7.78 -27.54
N GLN A 377 -6.83 -8.55 -26.72
CA GLN A 377 -7.11 -8.62 -25.29
C GLN A 377 -6.83 -7.30 -24.58
N ILE A 378 -5.70 -6.66 -24.88
CA ILE A 378 -5.42 -5.31 -24.35
C ILE A 378 -6.42 -4.30 -24.89
N LYS A 379 -6.77 -4.39 -26.19
CA LYS A 379 -7.77 -3.50 -26.78
C LYS A 379 -9.09 -3.56 -26.02
N LYS A 380 -9.58 -4.75 -25.68
CA LYS A 380 -10.80 -4.92 -24.87
C LYS A 380 -10.66 -4.31 -23.48
N ARG A 381 -9.48 -4.42 -22.86
CA ARG A 381 -9.22 -3.83 -21.54
C ARG A 381 -9.18 -2.29 -21.57
N LEU A 382 -8.73 -1.71 -22.67
CA LEU A 382 -8.73 -0.27 -22.91
C LEU A 382 -10.07 0.26 -23.43
N ASP A 383 -11.07 -0.60 -23.64
CA ASP A 383 -12.40 -0.18 -24.06
C ASP A 383 -13.21 0.38 -22.88
N LEU A 384 -12.76 1.54 -22.38
CA LEU A 384 -13.18 2.17 -21.12
C LEU A 384 -14.60 2.77 -21.12
N GLY A 385 -15.50 2.23 -21.95
CA GLY A 385 -16.94 2.25 -21.69
C GLY A 385 -17.69 3.57 -21.83
N LEU A 386 -17.07 4.76 -21.93
CA LEU A 386 -17.81 6.03 -21.95
C LEU A 386 -18.88 6.11 -23.07
N THR A 387 -18.56 5.65 -24.27
CA THR A 387 -19.52 5.61 -25.38
C THR A 387 -20.68 4.65 -25.10
N LEU A 388 -20.38 3.47 -24.55
CA LEU A 388 -21.39 2.48 -24.19
C LEU A 388 -22.26 2.97 -23.02
N LEU A 389 -21.65 3.59 -22.01
CA LEU A 389 -22.31 4.22 -20.88
C LEU A 389 -23.29 5.29 -21.34
N ARG A 390 -22.84 6.22 -22.20
CA ARG A 390 -23.72 7.24 -22.79
C ARG A 390 -24.88 6.62 -23.56
N SER A 391 -24.60 5.62 -24.39
CA SER A 391 -25.65 4.92 -25.14
C SER A 391 -26.70 4.31 -24.20
N ASN A 392 -26.26 3.66 -23.11
CA ASN A 392 -27.17 3.05 -22.14
C ASN A 392 -28.02 4.10 -21.42
N LEU A 393 -27.42 5.21 -20.98
CA LEU A 393 -28.15 6.30 -20.31
C LEU A 393 -29.13 7.00 -21.25
N ILE A 394 -28.74 7.24 -22.52
CA ILE A 394 -29.61 7.83 -23.54
C ILE A 394 -30.79 6.92 -23.86
N ASN A 395 -30.60 5.60 -23.92
CA ASN A 395 -31.69 4.66 -24.13
C ASN A 395 -32.72 4.73 -22.99
N LEU A 396 -32.26 4.68 -21.74
CA LEU A 396 -33.14 4.83 -20.57
C LEU A 396 -33.84 6.20 -20.54
N LEU A 397 -33.14 7.26 -20.96
CA LEU A 397 -33.69 8.60 -21.05
C LEU A 397 -34.80 8.66 -22.11
N SER A 398 -34.56 8.07 -23.28
CA SER A 398 -35.54 8.00 -24.37
C SER A 398 -36.80 7.24 -23.96
N GLU A 399 -36.66 6.11 -23.27
CA GLU A 399 -37.80 5.37 -22.73
C GLU A 399 -38.62 6.22 -21.73
N SER A 400 -37.93 6.95 -20.83
CA SER A 400 -38.62 7.84 -19.88
C SER A 400 -39.32 9.03 -20.54
N GLN A 401 -38.77 9.55 -21.65
CA GLN A 401 -39.39 10.60 -22.47
C GLN A 401 -40.62 10.08 -23.22
N GLN A 402 -40.55 8.84 -23.72
CA GLN A 402 -41.67 8.18 -24.38
C GLN A 402 -42.86 8.00 -23.44
N ILE A 403 -42.62 7.66 -22.16
CA ILE A 403 -43.68 7.57 -21.14
C ILE A 403 -44.38 8.93 -20.98
N SER A 404 -43.63 10.04 -20.82
CA SER A 404 -44.22 11.38 -20.73
C SER A 404 -44.99 11.77 -21.98
N SER A 405 -44.44 11.49 -23.17
CA SER A 405 -45.10 11.82 -24.44
C SER A 405 -46.41 11.05 -24.60
N ASN A 406 -46.45 9.77 -24.24
CA ASN A 406 -47.66 8.96 -24.27
C ASN A 406 -48.72 9.49 -23.27
N LEU A 407 -48.29 9.94 -22.09
CA LEU A 407 -49.17 10.55 -21.09
C LEU A 407 -49.76 11.90 -21.56
N GLU A 408 -49.01 12.68 -22.34
CA GLU A 408 -49.49 13.95 -22.94
C GLU A 408 -50.47 13.70 -24.10
N GLN A 409 -50.23 12.66 -24.90
CA GLN A 409 -51.01 12.37 -26.11
C GLN A 409 -52.30 11.58 -25.84
N THR A 410 -52.38 10.86 -24.73
CA THR A 410 -53.57 10.06 -24.41
C THR A 410 -54.77 10.96 -24.05
N ASN A 411 -55.93 10.65 -24.62
CA ASN A 411 -57.18 11.37 -24.40
C ASN A 411 -58.33 10.44 -23.95
N THR A 412 -58.01 9.22 -23.51
CA THR A 412 -58.99 8.24 -23.04
C THR A 412 -58.64 7.71 -21.65
N LEU A 413 -59.65 7.43 -20.83
CA LEU A 413 -59.47 6.79 -19.52
C LEU A 413 -58.84 5.41 -19.63
N PHE A 414 -59.18 4.66 -20.70
CA PHE A 414 -58.58 3.36 -20.98
C PHE A 414 -57.07 3.48 -21.27
N GLY A 415 -56.66 4.45 -22.08
CA GLY A 415 -55.24 4.71 -22.36
C GLY A 415 -54.45 5.13 -21.12
N LEU A 416 -55.04 5.96 -20.24
CA LEU A 416 -54.43 6.31 -18.95
C LEU A 416 -54.25 5.09 -18.04
N ALA A 417 -55.26 4.22 -17.94
CA ALA A 417 -55.16 2.99 -17.16
C ALA A 417 -54.10 2.01 -17.72
N GLN A 418 -53.93 1.95 -19.03
CA GLN A 418 -52.87 1.15 -19.66
C GLN A 418 -51.47 1.68 -19.31
N LEU A 419 -51.27 3.00 -19.34
CA LEU A 419 -50.00 3.62 -18.95
C LEU A 419 -49.73 3.46 -17.45
N GLU A 420 -50.76 3.49 -16.61
CA GLU A 420 -50.63 3.23 -15.17
C GLU A 420 -50.11 1.82 -14.90
N GLN A 421 -50.62 0.81 -15.63
CA GLN A 421 -50.27 -0.61 -15.50
C GLN A 421 -48.96 -1.01 -16.20
N GLN A 422 -48.36 -0.16 -17.02
CA GLN A 422 -47.09 -0.48 -17.67
C GLN A 422 -46.00 -0.77 -16.62
N ALA A 423 -45.35 -1.93 -16.75
CA ALA A 423 -44.25 -2.34 -15.90
C ALA A 423 -43.07 -1.37 -16.04
N ARG A 424 -42.53 -0.94 -14.89
CA ARG A 424 -41.38 -0.04 -14.79
C ARG A 424 -40.59 -0.37 -13.52
N PRO A 425 -39.26 -0.18 -13.50
CA PRO A 425 -38.49 -0.34 -12.27
C PRO A 425 -38.88 0.72 -11.24
N SER A 426 -38.52 0.50 -9.98
CA SER A 426 -38.60 1.59 -8.99
C SER A 426 -37.60 2.68 -9.35
N PHE A 427 -37.91 3.92 -8.96
CA PHE A 427 -36.99 5.03 -9.18
C PHE A 427 -35.65 4.81 -8.48
N GLU A 428 -35.67 4.18 -7.31
CA GLU A 428 -34.48 3.78 -6.55
C GLU A 428 -33.61 2.79 -7.33
N LEU A 429 -34.20 1.74 -7.92
CA LEU A 429 -33.46 0.77 -8.73
C LEU A 429 -32.86 1.41 -9.98
N LEU A 430 -33.60 2.30 -10.66
CA LEU A 430 -33.09 3.06 -11.80
C LEU A 430 -31.88 3.90 -11.37
N ALA A 431 -32.00 4.62 -10.25
CA ALA A 431 -30.95 5.49 -9.73
C ALA A 431 -29.70 4.71 -9.32
N GLU A 432 -29.86 3.65 -8.51
CA GLU A 432 -28.77 2.77 -8.08
C GLU A 432 -28.06 2.14 -9.29
N HIS A 433 -28.82 1.55 -10.22
CA HIS A 433 -28.25 0.88 -11.39
C HIS A 433 -27.40 1.84 -12.23
N THR A 434 -27.94 3.01 -12.55
CA THR A 434 -27.28 3.98 -13.43
C THR A 434 -26.10 4.66 -12.75
N ALA A 435 -26.20 5.03 -11.47
CA ALA A 435 -25.06 5.55 -10.70
C ALA A 435 -23.95 4.52 -10.51
N THR A 436 -24.31 3.25 -10.28
CA THR A 436 -23.33 2.15 -10.19
C THR A 436 -22.60 1.95 -11.51
N LEU A 437 -23.32 2.01 -12.63
CA LEU A 437 -22.73 1.89 -13.96
C LEU A 437 -21.76 3.06 -14.23
N CYS A 438 -22.17 4.30 -13.95
CA CYS A 438 -21.31 5.48 -14.07
C CYS A 438 -20.04 5.35 -13.22
N THR A 439 -20.22 5.02 -11.94
CA THR A 439 -19.10 4.86 -10.98
C THR A 439 -18.13 3.77 -11.44
N LYS A 440 -18.64 2.64 -11.91
CA LYS A 440 -17.80 1.56 -12.42
C LYS A 440 -16.96 2.02 -13.62
N THR A 441 -17.59 2.62 -14.64
CA THR A 441 -16.89 3.08 -15.84
C THR A 441 -15.84 4.13 -15.53
N LEU A 442 -16.12 5.04 -14.61
CA LEU A 442 -15.19 6.13 -14.30
C LEU A 442 -14.05 5.68 -13.40
N LYS A 443 -14.26 4.68 -12.52
CA LYS A 443 -13.16 4.00 -11.83
C LYS A 443 -12.22 3.26 -12.79
N GLU A 444 -12.74 2.68 -13.87
CA GLU A 444 -11.91 2.06 -14.91
C GLU A 444 -11.06 3.11 -15.64
N MET A 445 -11.62 4.30 -15.90
CA MET A 445 -10.88 5.43 -16.48
C MET A 445 -9.79 5.97 -15.53
N GLU A 446 -10.09 6.11 -14.25
CA GLU A 446 -9.11 6.52 -13.23
C GLU A 446 -7.98 5.51 -13.08
N TRP A 447 -8.30 4.21 -13.16
CA TRP A 447 -7.27 3.19 -13.23
C TRP A 447 -6.37 3.38 -14.45
N LEU A 448 -6.92 3.66 -15.64
CA LEU A 448 -6.08 3.93 -16.82
C LEU A 448 -5.15 5.12 -16.57
N ASP A 449 -5.65 6.20 -15.97
CA ASP A 449 -4.85 7.39 -15.67
C ASP A 449 -3.66 7.05 -14.77
N GLN A 450 -3.90 6.28 -13.70
CA GLN A 450 -2.87 5.84 -12.76
C GLN A 450 -1.85 4.88 -13.40
N SER A 451 -2.29 4.07 -14.36
CA SER A 451 -1.49 3.03 -15.00
C SER A 451 -1.04 3.41 -16.43
N LEU A 452 -1.09 4.70 -16.79
CA LEU A 452 -0.95 5.14 -18.18
C LEU A 452 0.41 4.80 -18.79
N ASP A 453 1.49 5.05 -18.05
CA ASP A 453 2.87 4.76 -18.49
C ASP A 453 3.10 3.25 -18.65
N PHE A 454 2.55 2.46 -17.72
CA PHE A 454 2.57 1.01 -17.80
C PHE A 454 1.85 0.53 -19.07
N VAL A 455 0.63 0.99 -19.31
CA VAL A 455 -0.17 0.62 -20.49
C VAL A 455 0.53 1.04 -21.79
N ARG A 456 1.10 2.24 -21.86
CA ARG A 456 1.85 2.72 -23.03
C ARG A 456 3.03 1.81 -23.36
N THR A 457 3.84 1.46 -22.36
CA THR A 457 4.98 0.56 -22.57
C THR A 457 4.53 -0.83 -22.99
N VAL A 458 3.50 -1.38 -22.35
CA VAL A 458 2.95 -2.70 -22.71
C VAL A 458 2.44 -2.73 -24.15
N VAL A 459 1.67 -1.73 -24.58
CA VAL A 459 1.17 -1.63 -25.97
C VAL A 459 2.33 -1.57 -26.96
N SER A 460 3.36 -0.76 -26.66
CA SER A 460 4.56 -0.64 -27.49
C SER A 460 5.32 -1.95 -27.61
N VAL A 461 5.55 -2.63 -26.48
CA VAL A 461 6.31 -3.89 -26.45
C VAL A 461 5.56 -5.03 -27.15
N LEU A 462 4.25 -5.15 -26.95
CA LEU A 462 3.46 -6.16 -27.66
C LEU A 462 3.48 -5.95 -29.17
N ARG A 463 3.33 -4.70 -29.63
CA ARG A 463 3.43 -4.37 -31.06
C ARG A 463 4.80 -4.75 -31.61
N LYS A 464 5.86 -4.31 -30.94
CA LYS A 464 7.23 -4.61 -31.34
C LYS A 464 7.47 -6.12 -31.37
N SER A 465 7.04 -6.86 -30.35
CA SER A 465 7.19 -8.32 -30.30
C SER A 465 6.47 -9.02 -31.45
N ALA A 466 5.29 -8.53 -31.87
CA ALA A 466 4.59 -9.06 -33.02
C ALA A 466 5.33 -8.77 -34.33
N GLU A 467 5.83 -7.54 -34.50
CA GLU A 467 6.62 -7.13 -35.67
C GLU A 467 7.95 -7.92 -35.75
N ASP A 468 8.64 -8.10 -34.62
CA ASP A 468 9.86 -8.90 -34.51
C ASP A 468 9.62 -10.37 -34.89
N TYR A 469 8.45 -10.93 -34.54
CA TYR A 469 8.08 -12.29 -34.96
C TYR A 469 7.85 -12.38 -36.47
N LEU A 470 7.33 -11.32 -37.10
CA LEU A 470 7.22 -11.26 -38.56
C LEU A 470 8.60 -11.16 -39.21
N ILE A 471 9.51 -10.37 -38.64
CA ILE A 471 10.90 -10.29 -39.08
C ILE A 471 11.58 -11.67 -39.01
N LEU A 472 11.31 -12.46 -37.97
CA LEU A 472 11.82 -13.83 -37.84
C LEU A 472 11.42 -14.69 -39.06
N VAL A 473 10.12 -14.74 -39.37
CA VAL A 473 9.60 -15.62 -40.43
C VAL A 473 9.85 -15.12 -41.84
N ASP A 474 10.10 -13.82 -42.02
CA ASP A 474 10.36 -13.25 -43.33
C ASP A 474 11.85 -13.07 -43.58
N LYS A 475 12.53 -12.26 -42.76
CA LYS A 475 13.93 -11.90 -43.00
C LYS A 475 14.88 -12.97 -42.47
N TYR A 476 14.77 -13.32 -41.19
CA TYR A 476 15.75 -14.20 -40.57
C TYR A 476 15.69 -15.64 -41.09
N GLN A 477 14.53 -16.09 -41.54
CA GLN A 477 14.43 -17.33 -42.29
C GLN A 477 15.30 -17.29 -43.56
N GLN A 478 15.25 -16.20 -44.33
CA GLN A 478 16.06 -16.06 -45.54
C GLN A 478 17.54 -15.91 -45.22
N ASP A 479 17.89 -15.16 -44.17
CA ASP A 479 19.27 -15.03 -43.71
C ASP A 479 19.84 -16.41 -43.32
N LEU A 480 19.08 -17.24 -42.60
CA LEU A 480 19.48 -18.60 -42.24
C LEU A 480 19.63 -19.52 -43.46
N ILE A 481 18.72 -19.41 -44.44
CA ILE A 481 18.81 -20.12 -45.73
C ILE A 481 20.11 -19.74 -46.45
N GLN A 482 20.40 -18.45 -46.57
CA GLN A 482 21.61 -17.98 -47.23
C GLN A 482 22.86 -18.49 -46.53
N ILE A 483 22.93 -18.39 -45.19
CA ILE A 483 24.03 -18.89 -44.37
C ILE A 483 24.26 -20.40 -44.61
N GLY A 484 23.19 -21.19 -44.62
CA GLY A 484 23.31 -22.63 -44.85
C GLY A 484 23.76 -22.97 -46.27
N LEU A 485 23.19 -22.32 -47.29
CA LEU A 485 23.57 -22.54 -48.69
C LEU A 485 25.03 -22.14 -48.98
N ASP A 486 25.47 -21.00 -48.44
CA ASP A 486 26.87 -20.53 -48.57
C ASP A 486 27.87 -21.52 -47.96
N ASN A 487 27.42 -22.35 -47.01
CA ASN A 487 28.21 -23.37 -46.33
C ASN A 487 27.87 -24.80 -46.78
N SER A 488 27.17 -24.95 -47.92
CA SER A 488 26.80 -26.25 -48.50
C SER A 488 26.01 -27.18 -47.57
N ILE A 489 25.15 -26.59 -46.73
CA ILE A 489 24.22 -27.34 -45.87
C ILE A 489 22.96 -27.68 -46.65
N GLU A 490 22.47 -28.91 -46.49
CA GLU A 490 21.25 -29.40 -47.13
C GLU A 490 20.01 -28.59 -46.69
N SER A 491 19.14 -28.24 -47.63
CA SER A 491 17.94 -27.44 -47.37
C SER A 491 17.01 -28.06 -46.32
N GLU A 492 16.94 -29.39 -46.24
CA GLU A 492 16.14 -30.09 -45.23
C GLU A 492 16.66 -29.82 -43.81
N GLU A 493 17.98 -29.73 -43.65
CA GLU A 493 18.61 -29.50 -42.35
C GLU A 493 18.45 -28.05 -41.91
N ILE A 494 18.58 -27.10 -42.84
CA ILE A 494 18.28 -25.68 -42.59
C ILE A 494 16.81 -25.51 -42.16
N ALA A 495 15.89 -26.20 -42.84
CA ALA A 495 14.47 -26.17 -42.49
C ALA A 495 14.20 -26.71 -41.09
N LYS A 496 14.91 -27.77 -40.66
CA LYS A 496 14.84 -28.28 -39.28
C LYS A 496 15.33 -27.23 -38.28
N TRP A 497 16.46 -26.57 -38.53
CA TRP A 497 16.97 -25.54 -37.61
C TRP A 497 16.01 -24.36 -37.49
N PHE A 498 15.43 -23.93 -38.61
CA PHE A 498 14.43 -22.86 -38.59
C PHE A 498 13.17 -23.29 -37.83
N ALA A 499 12.70 -24.53 -38.00
CA ALA A 499 11.54 -25.04 -37.29
C ALA A 499 11.79 -25.09 -35.76
N GLU A 500 12.99 -25.48 -35.34
CA GLU A 500 13.39 -25.42 -33.93
C GLU A 500 13.39 -23.97 -33.42
N TRP A 501 14.04 -23.05 -34.14
CA TRP A 501 14.10 -21.63 -33.76
C TRP A 501 12.71 -20.99 -33.64
N ARG A 502 11.87 -21.22 -34.65
CA ARG A 502 10.47 -20.76 -34.68
C ARG A 502 9.67 -21.30 -33.49
N SER A 503 9.88 -22.56 -33.11
CA SER A 503 9.24 -23.17 -31.93
C SER A 503 9.65 -22.48 -30.63
N GLU A 504 10.94 -22.21 -30.43
CA GLU A 504 11.45 -21.50 -29.24
C GLU A 504 10.89 -20.06 -29.16
N ARG A 505 10.89 -19.36 -30.31
CA ARG A 505 10.32 -18.01 -30.41
C ARG A 505 8.83 -17.98 -30.13
N LEU A 506 8.09 -18.99 -30.59
CA LEU A 506 6.66 -19.11 -30.31
C LEU A 506 6.38 -19.42 -28.83
N SER A 507 7.24 -20.21 -28.18
CA SER A 507 7.16 -20.49 -26.74
C SER A 507 7.34 -19.21 -25.92
N LEU A 508 8.32 -18.37 -26.29
CA LEU A 508 8.54 -17.05 -25.69
C LEU A 508 7.31 -16.14 -25.87
N LEU A 509 6.79 -16.04 -27.09
CA LEU A 509 5.63 -15.20 -27.41
C LEU A 509 4.40 -15.57 -26.58
N LYS A 510 4.18 -16.86 -26.31
CA LYS A 510 3.09 -17.34 -25.46
C LYS A 510 3.19 -16.88 -24.00
N GLN A 511 4.39 -16.56 -23.50
CA GLN A 511 4.58 -16.10 -22.11
C GLN A 511 4.25 -14.62 -21.90
N PHE A 512 4.10 -13.82 -22.96
CA PHE A 512 3.65 -12.44 -22.80
C PHE A 512 2.26 -12.35 -22.15
N GLN A 513 1.32 -13.20 -22.56
CA GLN A 513 -0.06 -13.10 -22.06
C GLN A 513 -0.17 -13.34 -20.54
N PRO A 514 0.37 -14.43 -19.97
CA PRO A 514 0.36 -14.64 -18.52
C PRO A 514 1.01 -13.49 -17.73
N LEU A 515 2.11 -12.93 -18.24
CA LEU A 515 2.81 -11.80 -17.61
C LEU A 515 1.94 -10.54 -17.58
N LEU A 516 1.32 -10.22 -18.70
CA LEU A 516 0.45 -9.06 -18.84
C LEU A 516 -0.81 -9.20 -18.00
N ASP A 517 -1.44 -10.37 -18.01
CA ASP A 517 -2.60 -10.65 -17.17
C ASP A 517 -2.26 -10.53 -15.68
N ALA A 518 -1.07 -10.95 -15.26
CA ALA A 518 -0.62 -10.82 -13.89
C ALA A 518 -0.43 -9.35 -13.47
N GLY A 519 0.13 -8.51 -14.36
CA GLY A 519 0.23 -7.06 -14.14
C GLY A 519 -1.13 -6.36 -14.12
N LEU A 520 -1.95 -6.59 -15.15
CA LEU A 520 -3.26 -5.95 -15.31
C LEU A 520 -4.26 -6.32 -14.20
N ASN A 521 -4.10 -7.50 -13.59
CA ASN A 521 -4.90 -7.96 -12.45
C ASN A 521 -4.22 -7.70 -11.09
N LYS A 522 -3.10 -6.96 -11.06
CA LYS A 522 -2.35 -6.59 -9.86
C LYS A 522 -1.87 -7.79 -9.02
N LEU A 523 -1.66 -8.96 -9.65
CA LEU A 523 -1.02 -10.12 -9.01
C LEU A 523 0.47 -9.86 -8.77
N ILE A 524 1.11 -9.17 -9.71
CA ILE A 524 2.43 -8.57 -9.60
C ILE A 524 2.30 -7.06 -9.86
N ASP A 525 3.21 -6.26 -9.30
CA ASP A 525 3.18 -4.82 -9.54
C ASP A 525 3.60 -4.46 -10.96
N GLU A 526 3.09 -3.33 -11.44
CA GLU A 526 3.33 -2.84 -12.81
C GLU A 526 4.82 -2.65 -13.08
N GLN A 527 5.57 -2.13 -12.11
CA GLN A 527 7.03 -1.96 -12.24
C GLN A 527 7.75 -3.30 -12.42
N THR A 528 7.36 -4.33 -11.66
CA THR A 528 7.90 -5.69 -11.83
C THR A 528 7.68 -6.21 -13.25
N VAL A 529 6.50 -5.98 -13.85
CA VAL A 529 6.28 -6.34 -15.26
C VAL A 529 7.24 -5.58 -16.16
N LEU A 530 7.35 -4.26 -15.99
CA LEU A 530 8.24 -3.41 -16.78
C LEU A 530 9.71 -3.83 -16.66
N ASP A 531 10.14 -4.32 -15.49
CA ASP A 531 11.50 -4.81 -15.26
C ASP A 531 11.77 -6.17 -15.94
N ILE A 532 10.73 -6.96 -16.22
CA ILE A 532 10.83 -8.28 -16.88
C ILE A 532 10.90 -8.14 -18.40
N LEU A 533 10.21 -7.17 -19.00
CA LEU A 533 10.16 -7.00 -20.45
C LEU A 533 11.57 -6.89 -21.09
N PRO A 534 12.53 -6.13 -20.51
CA PRO A 534 13.91 -6.11 -21.00
C PRO A 534 14.63 -7.45 -20.91
N CYS A 535 14.38 -8.24 -19.86
CA CYS A 535 14.97 -9.59 -19.74
C CYS A 535 14.47 -10.51 -20.85
N ILE A 536 13.18 -10.44 -21.19
CA ILE A 536 12.58 -11.19 -22.30
C ILE A 536 13.18 -10.74 -23.64
N GLU A 537 13.31 -9.43 -23.87
CA GLU A 537 13.92 -8.88 -25.09
C GLU A 537 15.39 -9.30 -25.23
N GLN A 538 16.15 -9.29 -24.14
CA GLN A 538 17.54 -9.74 -24.16
C GLN A 538 17.65 -11.23 -24.50
N TYR A 539 16.86 -12.08 -23.84
CA TYR A 539 16.82 -13.51 -24.14
C TYR A 539 16.43 -13.79 -25.60
N GLN A 540 15.43 -13.05 -26.11
CA GLN A 540 15.02 -13.11 -27.51
C GLN A 540 16.19 -12.83 -28.46
N ASN A 541 16.93 -11.75 -28.23
CA ASN A 541 18.04 -11.35 -29.07
C ASN A 541 19.18 -12.39 -29.02
N GLU A 542 19.51 -12.90 -27.84
CA GLU A 542 20.55 -13.91 -27.67
C GLU A 542 20.18 -15.24 -28.36
N LEU A 543 18.90 -15.63 -28.31
CA LEU A 543 18.37 -16.79 -29.03
C LEU A 543 18.50 -16.61 -30.55
N ASP A 544 18.14 -15.44 -31.07
CA ASP A 544 18.27 -15.15 -32.50
C ASP A 544 19.74 -15.19 -32.95
N GLN A 545 20.65 -14.60 -32.16
CA GLN A 545 22.07 -14.65 -32.46
C GLN A 545 22.64 -16.07 -32.38
N PHE A 546 22.13 -16.93 -31.49
CA PHE A 546 22.52 -18.33 -31.46
C PHE A 546 22.26 -19.03 -32.79
N TYR A 547 21.06 -18.88 -33.37
CA TYR A 547 20.72 -19.51 -34.64
C TYR A 547 21.46 -18.90 -35.82
N LEU A 548 21.65 -17.58 -35.84
CA LEU A 548 22.33 -16.90 -36.94
C LEU A 548 23.85 -17.06 -36.92
N GLN A 549 24.49 -17.19 -35.74
CA GLN A 549 25.95 -17.14 -35.63
C GLN A 549 26.59 -18.43 -35.12
N LYS A 550 25.93 -19.17 -34.21
CA LYS A 550 26.54 -20.32 -33.53
C LYS A 550 26.07 -21.67 -34.08
N ARG A 551 24.80 -21.79 -34.48
CA ARG A 551 24.18 -23.07 -34.86
C ARG A 551 24.92 -23.80 -35.97
N LEU A 552 25.40 -23.07 -36.98
CA LEU A 552 26.21 -23.60 -38.07
C LEU A 552 27.53 -24.21 -37.57
N GLY A 553 28.24 -23.52 -36.67
CA GLY A 553 29.50 -24.01 -36.09
C GLY A 553 29.33 -25.32 -35.30
N ILE A 554 28.22 -25.45 -34.59
CA ILE A 554 27.87 -26.69 -33.90
C ILE A 554 27.66 -27.82 -34.91
N HIS A 555 26.90 -27.58 -35.98
CA HIS A 555 26.66 -28.58 -37.01
C HIS A 555 27.96 -29.05 -37.68
N THR A 556 28.78 -28.12 -38.17
CA THR A 556 30.02 -28.44 -38.89
C THR A 556 31.02 -29.22 -38.02
N THR A 557 31.01 -29.00 -36.70
CA THR A 557 31.84 -29.74 -35.75
C THR A 557 31.50 -31.23 -35.71
N TYR A 558 30.21 -31.59 -35.84
CA TYR A 558 29.73 -32.96 -35.62
C TYR A 558 29.30 -33.69 -36.90
N ALA A 559 29.09 -33.01 -38.02
CA ALA A 559 28.55 -33.58 -39.27
C ALA A 559 29.28 -34.84 -39.77
N PHE A 560 30.59 -34.95 -39.53
CA PHE A 560 31.41 -36.09 -39.99
C PHE A 560 31.87 -37.02 -38.85
N GLN A 561 31.37 -36.83 -37.63
CA GLN A 561 31.74 -37.67 -36.50
C GLN A 561 30.83 -38.92 -36.39
N PRO A 562 31.34 -40.07 -35.95
CA PRO A 562 30.50 -41.20 -35.56
C PRO A 562 29.46 -40.79 -34.50
N ASN A 563 28.19 -41.13 -34.72
CA ASN A 563 27.06 -40.66 -33.90
C ASN A 563 26.96 -39.11 -33.80
N GLY A 564 27.50 -38.39 -34.77
CA GLY A 564 27.60 -36.93 -34.80
C GLY A 564 26.28 -36.20 -34.60
N HIS A 565 25.21 -36.64 -35.28
CA HIS A 565 23.87 -36.06 -35.13
C HIS A 565 23.36 -36.05 -33.67
N ARG A 566 23.71 -37.07 -32.87
CA ARG A 566 23.34 -37.13 -31.44
C ARG A 566 24.17 -36.17 -30.61
N GLN A 567 25.46 -36.04 -30.92
CA GLN A 567 26.35 -35.10 -30.24
C GLN A 567 26.00 -33.65 -30.56
N GLU A 568 25.59 -33.39 -31.80
CA GLU A 568 25.10 -32.09 -32.27
C GLU A 568 23.84 -31.66 -31.51
N LYS A 569 22.84 -32.56 -31.41
CA LYS A 569 21.61 -32.28 -30.65
C LYS A 569 21.93 -31.92 -29.20
N LEU A 570 22.80 -32.68 -28.54
CA LEU A 570 23.17 -32.43 -27.15
C LEU A 570 23.99 -31.13 -26.95
N GLU A 571 24.89 -30.78 -27.87
CA GLU A 571 25.59 -29.48 -27.83
C GLU A 571 24.61 -28.32 -27.99
N LYS A 572 23.67 -28.45 -28.94
CA LYS A 572 22.64 -27.44 -29.16
C LYS A 572 21.78 -27.22 -27.91
N GLU A 573 21.28 -28.29 -27.29
CA GLU A 573 20.52 -28.17 -26.02
C GLU A 573 21.36 -27.57 -24.89
N GLN A 574 22.67 -27.85 -24.87
CA GLN A 574 23.58 -27.26 -23.89
C GLN A 574 23.72 -25.74 -24.06
N GLU A 575 23.89 -25.26 -25.29
CA GLU A 575 23.97 -23.81 -25.54
C GLU A 575 22.63 -23.11 -25.26
N LEU A 576 21.50 -23.70 -25.64
CA LEU A 576 20.17 -23.16 -25.29
C LEU A 576 19.95 -23.11 -23.77
N THR A 577 20.43 -24.12 -23.04
CA THR A 577 20.40 -24.14 -21.56
C THR A 577 21.16 -22.95 -20.97
N LYS A 578 22.32 -22.60 -21.53
CA LYS A 578 23.11 -21.44 -21.06
C LYS A 578 22.33 -20.14 -21.22
N LEU A 579 21.61 -19.98 -22.34
CA LEU A 579 20.76 -18.80 -22.56
C LEU A 579 19.63 -18.74 -21.52
N VAL A 580 18.94 -19.86 -21.27
CA VAL A 580 17.89 -19.93 -20.24
C VAL A 580 18.47 -19.62 -18.86
N HIS A 581 19.67 -20.12 -18.53
CA HIS A 581 20.33 -19.81 -17.27
C HIS A 581 20.65 -18.31 -17.12
N GLN A 582 21.19 -17.68 -18.16
CA GLN A 582 21.47 -16.24 -18.18
C GLN A 582 20.20 -15.40 -17.98
N PHE A 583 19.11 -15.78 -18.63
CA PHE A 583 17.80 -15.16 -18.41
C PHE A 583 17.34 -15.28 -16.94
N MET A 584 17.53 -16.45 -16.32
CA MET A 584 17.17 -16.66 -14.91
C MET A 584 18.02 -15.83 -13.94
N GLN A 585 19.30 -15.66 -14.23
CA GLN A 585 20.19 -14.79 -13.46
C GLN A 585 19.74 -13.32 -13.54
N GLN A 586 19.30 -12.87 -14.71
CA GLN A 586 18.75 -11.51 -14.86
C GLN A 586 17.45 -11.34 -14.06
N LEU A 587 16.57 -12.35 -14.11
CA LEU A 587 15.33 -12.36 -13.34
C LEU A 587 15.55 -12.41 -11.82
N GLU A 588 16.67 -12.96 -11.33
CA GLU A 588 16.98 -13.03 -9.90
C GLU A 588 16.82 -11.67 -9.22
N LYS A 589 17.39 -10.62 -9.82
CA LYS A 589 17.31 -9.25 -9.28
C LYS A 589 15.86 -8.78 -9.20
N VAL A 590 15.06 -9.04 -10.23
CA VAL A 590 13.64 -8.67 -10.26
C VAL A 590 12.85 -9.43 -9.19
N ILE A 591 13.06 -10.74 -9.09
CA ILE A 591 12.43 -11.62 -8.09
C ILE A 591 12.68 -11.08 -6.68
N PHE A 592 13.92 -10.79 -6.32
CA PHE A 592 14.24 -10.37 -4.96
C PHE A 592 13.85 -8.91 -4.64
N ASN A 593 13.59 -8.09 -5.66
CA ASN A 593 13.03 -6.75 -5.51
C ASN A 593 11.51 -6.73 -5.29
N THR A 594 10.80 -7.83 -5.57
CA THR A 594 9.35 -7.91 -5.33
C THR A 594 8.98 -7.83 -3.85
N LYS A 595 7.80 -7.25 -3.56
CA LYS A 595 7.36 -6.93 -2.20
C LYS A 595 6.93 -8.15 -1.40
N THR A 596 6.38 -9.17 -2.06
CA THR A 596 5.75 -10.31 -1.38
C THR A 596 6.31 -11.65 -1.83
N THR A 597 6.33 -12.64 -0.94
CA THR A 597 6.74 -14.01 -1.26
C THR A 597 5.85 -14.64 -2.35
N ALA A 598 4.56 -14.28 -2.41
CA ALA A 598 3.65 -14.75 -3.44
C ALA A 598 4.09 -14.29 -4.85
N GLN A 599 4.50 -13.03 -4.99
CA GLN A 599 5.05 -12.49 -6.25
C GLN A 599 6.34 -13.23 -6.64
N LYS A 600 7.24 -13.48 -5.67
CA LYS A 600 8.47 -14.26 -5.90
C LYS A 600 8.18 -15.67 -6.45
N ILE A 601 7.24 -16.37 -5.83
CA ILE A 601 6.83 -17.72 -6.27
C ILE A 601 6.23 -17.66 -7.68
N TRP A 602 5.40 -16.65 -7.96
CA TRP A 602 4.80 -16.48 -9.29
C TRP A 602 5.87 -16.31 -10.37
N LEU A 603 6.87 -15.45 -10.13
CA LEU A 603 7.97 -15.20 -11.06
C LEU A 603 8.85 -16.42 -11.32
N ILE A 604 9.12 -17.22 -10.28
CA ILE A 604 9.83 -18.49 -10.45
C ILE A 604 9.03 -19.44 -11.34
N ARG A 605 7.72 -19.59 -11.10
CA ARG A 605 6.88 -20.47 -11.91
C ARG A 605 6.74 -19.98 -13.35
N PHE A 606 6.67 -18.67 -13.54
CA PHE A 606 6.67 -18.03 -14.85
C PHE A 606 7.93 -18.42 -15.63
N SER A 607 9.10 -18.39 -14.98
CA SER A 607 10.36 -18.69 -15.64
C SER A 607 10.62 -20.21 -15.79
N GLU A 608 10.12 -21.04 -14.88
CA GLU A 608 10.24 -22.51 -14.91
C GLU A 608 9.76 -23.17 -16.22
N VAL A 609 8.87 -22.52 -16.98
CA VAL A 609 8.38 -23.02 -18.27
C VAL A 609 9.53 -23.31 -19.24
N TRP A 610 10.50 -22.40 -19.34
CA TRP A 610 11.67 -22.58 -20.21
C TRP A 610 12.63 -23.67 -19.71
N GLN A 611 12.70 -23.86 -18.39
CA GLN A 611 13.53 -24.91 -17.79
C GLN A 611 12.94 -26.31 -18.01
N GLN A 612 11.61 -26.44 -17.90
CA GLN A 612 10.93 -27.71 -18.12
C GLN A 612 10.95 -28.12 -19.60
N GLY A 613 10.87 -27.15 -20.53
CA GLY A 613 10.99 -27.40 -21.97
C GLY A 613 12.27 -28.18 -22.33
N MET A 614 13.42 -27.73 -21.81
CA MET A 614 14.72 -28.38 -22.03
C MET A 614 14.77 -29.83 -21.53
N VAL A 615 14.31 -30.07 -20.30
CA VAL A 615 14.27 -31.43 -19.71
C VAL A 615 13.40 -32.37 -20.55
N ASN A 616 12.27 -31.85 -21.04
CA ASN A 616 11.36 -32.61 -21.90
C ASN A 616 11.98 -32.90 -23.27
N GLU A 617 12.69 -31.94 -23.88
CA GLU A 617 13.36 -32.14 -25.17
C GLU A 617 14.45 -33.22 -25.10
N ILE A 618 15.30 -33.20 -24.06
CA ILE A 618 16.32 -34.24 -23.85
C ILE A 618 15.64 -35.60 -23.64
N THR A 619 14.57 -35.65 -22.84
CA THR A 619 13.83 -36.90 -22.56
C THR A 619 13.18 -37.46 -23.84
N ASN A 620 12.53 -36.59 -24.62
CA ASN A 620 11.87 -36.96 -25.88
C ASN A 620 12.87 -37.42 -26.93
N PHE A 621 14.03 -36.78 -27.01
CA PHE A 621 15.11 -37.18 -27.90
C PHE A 621 15.59 -38.60 -27.59
N LEU A 622 15.85 -38.91 -26.32
CA LEU A 622 16.29 -40.25 -25.90
C LEU A 622 15.24 -41.32 -26.22
N ALA A 623 13.96 -41.00 -26.02
CA ALA A 623 12.85 -41.90 -26.35
C ALA A 623 12.78 -42.21 -27.84
N LYS A 624 12.86 -41.18 -28.69
CA LYS A 624 12.81 -41.32 -30.15
C LYS A 624 13.96 -42.15 -30.70
N GLU A 625 15.15 -42.00 -30.14
CA GLU A 625 16.35 -42.73 -30.54
C GLU A 625 16.44 -44.16 -29.97
N GLN A 626 15.41 -44.62 -29.22
CA GLN A 626 15.39 -45.92 -28.53
C GLN A 626 16.56 -46.11 -27.56
N LEU A 627 17.16 -45.01 -27.09
CA LEU A 627 18.30 -45.02 -26.18
C LEU A 627 17.90 -45.28 -24.73
N ILE A 628 16.60 -45.14 -24.42
CA ILE A 628 16.03 -45.38 -23.08
C ILE A 628 16.14 -46.87 -22.67
N GLU A 629 16.43 -47.79 -23.59
CA GLU A 629 16.60 -49.21 -23.26
C GLU A 629 18.06 -49.59 -22.94
N ARG A 630 19.03 -48.68 -23.12
CA ARG A 630 20.43 -48.91 -22.76
C ARG A 630 20.65 -48.71 -21.26
N ASP A 631 21.18 -49.73 -20.58
CA ASP A 631 21.46 -49.71 -19.14
C ASP A 631 22.27 -48.48 -18.68
N ASP A 632 23.27 -48.04 -19.47
CA ASP A 632 24.10 -46.88 -19.14
C ASP A 632 23.36 -45.54 -19.27
N VAL A 633 22.44 -45.42 -20.23
CA VAL A 633 21.57 -44.24 -20.42
C VAL A 633 20.47 -44.20 -19.36
N VAL A 634 19.86 -45.34 -19.04
CA VAL A 634 18.87 -45.46 -17.95
C VAL A 634 19.45 -45.03 -16.61
N LEU A 635 20.67 -45.47 -16.30
CA LEU A 635 21.34 -45.09 -15.07
C LEU A 635 21.54 -43.56 -15.01
N ILE A 636 22.03 -42.95 -16.09
CA ILE A 636 22.20 -41.49 -16.21
C ILE A 636 20.86 -40.75 -16.05
N MET A 637 19.77 -41.24 -16.65
CA MET A 637 18.43 -40.67 -16.50
C MET A 637 17.92 -40.79 -15.06
N SER A 638 18.11 -41.94 -14.40
CA SER A 638 17.63 -42.15 -13.04
C SER A 638 18.38 -41.32 -11.98
N GLU A 639 19.67 -41.04 -12.22
CA GLU A 639 20.54 -40.37 -11.25
C GLU A 639 20.66 -38.86 -11.47
N GLU A 640 20.90 -38.40 -12.71
CA GLU A 640 21.22 -36.99 -12.97
C GLU A 640 20.00 -36.18 -13.43
N LEU A 641 19.16 -36.74 -14.30
CA LEU A 641 17.93 -36.06 -14.74
C LEU A 641 16.97 -35.86 -13.56
N ARG A 642 16.89 -36.86 -12.67
CA ARG A 642 16.08 -36.78 -11.45
C ARG A 642 16.56 -35.66 -10.51
N LYS A 643 17.87 -35.43 -10.39
CA LYS A 643 18.40 -34.31 -9.58
C LYS A 643 17.98 -32.96 -10.15
N VAL A 644 18.09 -32.78 -11.47
CA VAL A 644 17.64 -31.55 -12.16
C VAL A 644 16.13 -31.34 -11.96
N GLN A 645 15.32 -32.41 -12.03
CA GLN A 645 13.86 -32.34 -11.82
C GLN A 645 13.45 -32.09 -10.36
N GLN A 646 14.24 -32.54 -9.39
CA GLN A 646 13.93 -32.41 -7.95
C GLN A 646 14.31 -31.04 -7.37
N GLN A 647 15.08 -30.23 -8.09
CA GLN A 647 15.45 -28.89 -7.64
C GLN A 647 14.25 -27.94 -7.75
N ASN A 648 13.68 -27.58 -6.60
CA ASN A 648 12.63 -26.59 -6.50
C ASN A 648 13.23 -25.23 -6.09
N LEU A 649 13.44 -24.34 -7.06
CA LEU A 649 14.01 -23.02 -6.82
C LEU A 649 13.14 -22.17 -5.86
N ALA A 650 11.83 -22.44 -5.80
CA ALA A 650 10.94 -21.76 -4.85
C ALA A 650 11.25 -22.09 -3.38
N SER A 651 11.91 -23.22 -3.11
CA SER A 651 12.35 -23.58 -1.75
C SER A 651 13.52 -22.73 -1.24
N CYS A 652 14.21 -22.01 -2.14
CA CYS A 652 15.38 -21.18 -1.84
C CYS A 652 15.05 -19.67 -1.75
N LEU A 653 13.77 -19.30 -1.63
CA LEU A 653 13.30 -17.90 -1.64
C LEU A 653 13.59 -17.10 -0.37
N GLN A 654 14.14 -17.72 0.67
CA GLN A 654 14.42 -17.05 1.95
C GLN A 654 15.55 -16.02 1.83
N ASP A 655 16.53 -16.28 0.96
CA ASP A 655 17.63 -15.35 0.69
C ASP A 655 18.14 -15.49 -0.76
N ALA A 656 18.62 -14.38 -1.32
CA ALA A 656 19.06 -14.31 -2.72
C ALA A 656 20.27 -15.20 -3.00
N GLN A 657 21.18 -15.32 -2.02
CA GLN A 657 22.39 -16.12 -2.17
C GLN A 657 22.05 -17.60 -2.33
N SER A 658 21.17 -18.16 -1.50
CA SER A 658 20.69 -19.54 -1.58
C SER A 658 20.00 -19.82 -2.92
N TYR A 659 19.22 -18.87 -3.44
CA TYR A 659 18.62 -19.00 -4.77
C TYR A 659 19.69 -19.03 -5.87
N SER A 660 20.65 -18.11 -5.83
CA SER A 660 21.74 -18.03 -6.80
C SER A 660 22.61 -19.29 -6.79
N GLU A 661 22.92 -19.81 -5.59
CA GLU A 661 23.64 -21.07 -5.40
C GLU A 661 22.86 -22.27 -5.95
N ALA A 662 21.55 -22.34 -5.70
CA ALA A 662 20.69 -23.39 -6.24
C ALA A 662 20.58 -23.32 -7.78
N LEU A 663 20.51 -22.11 -8.34
CA LEU A 663 20.49 -21.88 -9.79
C LEU A 663 21.82 -22.30 -10.45
N ALA A 664 22.96 -21.96 -9.84
CA ALA A 664 24.29 -22.38 -10.31
C ALA A 664 24.49 -23.90 -10.19
N GLN A 665 24.02 -24.50 -9.09
CA GLN A 665 24.07 -25.95 -8.90
C GLN A 665 23.24 -26.68 -9.96
N ARG A 666 22.07 -26.13 -10.33
CA ARG A 666 21.24 -26.66 -11.41
C ARG A 666 21.95 -26.64 -12.77
N GLU A 667 22.59 -25.53 -13.12
CA GLU A 667 23.37 -25.43 -14.36
C GLU A 667 24.48 -26.49 -14.41
N LYS A 668 25.19 -26.67 -13.30
CA LYS A 668 26.23 -27.70 -13.17
C LYS A 668 25.67 -29.11 -13.34
N ASP A 669 24.50 -29.40 -12.79
CA ASP A 669 23.87 -30.71 -12.90
C ASP A 669 23.39 -30.99 -14.34
N VAL A 670 22.84 -29.98 -15.03
CA VAL A 670 22.49 -30.11 -16.46
C VAL A 670 23.73 -30.31 -17.33
N ASN A 671 24.80 -29.53 -17.12
CA ASN A 671 26.06 -29.70 -17.84
C ASN A 671 26.66 -31.11 -17.60
N THR A 672 26.55 -31.63 -16.38
CA THR A 672 27.01 -32.97 -16.02
C THR A 672 26.18 -34.05 -16.71
N LEU A 673 24.85 -33.89 -16.73
CA LEU A 673 23.92 -34.76 -17.44
C LEU A 673 24.30 -34.86 -18.93
N ILE A 674 24.42 -33.71 -19.61
CA ILE A 674 24.77 -33.64 -21.03
C ILE A 674 26.14 -34.27 -21.28
N PHE A 675 27.15 -33.96 -20.46
CA PHE A 675 28.49 -34.55 -20.60
C PHE A 675 28.48 -36.08 -20.49
N LYS A 676 27.81 -36.63 -19.48
CA LYS A 676 27.69 -38.08 -19.29
C LYS A 676 26.95 -38.74 -20.47
N MET A 677 25.88 -38.11 -20.97
CA MET A 677 25.15 -38.58 -22.14
C MET A 677 26.04 -38.63 -23.39
N ARG A 678 26.78 -37.56 -23.68
CA ARG A 678 27.68 -37.54 -24.86
C ARG A 678 28.73 -38.64 -24.79
N LYS A 679 29.31 -38.87 -23.62
CA LYS A 679 30.25 -39.98 -23.40
C LYS A 679 29.62 -41.36 -23.60
N ALA A 680 28.37 -41.54 -23.19
CA ALA A 680 27.64 -42.79 -23.42
C ALA A 680 27.33 -43.01 -24.91
N LEU A 681 27.02 -41.94 -25.66
CA LEU A 681 26.68 -41.99 -27.09
C LEU A 681 27.89 -42.07 -28.02
N MET A 682 29.09 -41.76 -27.52
CA MET A 682 30.37 -42.04 -28.21
C MET A 682 30.74 -43.53 -28.18
N LYS A 683 30.15 -44.31 -27.27
CA LYS A 683 30.29 -45.77 -27.20
C LYS A 683 29.15 -46.44 -27.95
#